data_AF-A0AA51RSM8-F1
#
_entry.id   AF-A0AA51RSM8-F1
#
_cell.length_a   1.000
_cell.length_b   1.000
_cell.length_c   1.000
_cell.angle_alpha   90.00
_cell.angle_beta   90.00
_cell.angle_gamma   90.00
#
_symmetry.space_group_name_H-M   'P 1'
#
loop_
_entity.id
_entity.type
_entity.pdbx_description
1 polymer ?
#
loop_
_entity_poly.entity_id
_entity_poly.type
_entity_poly.pdbx_seq_one_letter_code
_entity_poly.pdbx_strand_id
1 'polypeptide(L)'
;MNKLVGLFVVAGLLFINIVNANSYIEPKKLFDNPTASRYILSENAQYLLGRRLFNGRGYLELVNVEDLSSTKLIHFDFRNQTYIIDYFWIDNHHVYLKGLYNGIAMQYLVKLEFSADEIKFVVDSIPDKYKLLSKRLDNDGRLWVLERIRTHRTLYSLTIDDLTKSNPENAKTFDYPLDDAINYFLNHDGKPAFGLTSENEEIYVWLLDKNNQWKKSYGLLSTRSKFNVVGWIDENKVAVLSNENTDKVVLIEFDLSKNEYGDILFEHAKYDLTVARMNSKGEVVLVGYMDHGMINYEYIDSELSEERQRVQALFANKRIAIQSMEGSTLVVYAYASGDSGSFYLVDINSNKIKHLRYSYDQHKDIKLTPTVVKVVKNREGEELETYFTPAAKFSDLNVLLVMPHGGPVGVRDDNYYDPLIQFLSNRGYSILRVNYSGSTGFGKAHMEKGRGQLGLKIERDIVDSVNALLKERSFKKRCSIGFSYGGYSAFMLAVDQPNDYQCVVAGFGIYDLKLLFNDSNFAAIKEYREAVEYVVGEESEDLKERSPVYLADKLNSPILIVGGKEDPRARIEHSNRLKYMLGQYKKEYEYLYYNDTGHGHDSWNWDIHQAILTDQFIRKSLELPAIKDKKLRAEDYFTLASAYEFDDIVDNNTVKAVALYRDAAALGHANSAFNLAAIVHRGDGVTKNYNMAVEFYRRADELNFPDAGIRLYNIYSDKYEGPYDEKLAIKYLRRGAKLEHQPAIQKLASILCDAEKIDNNLSECIANLSKIDTKDKDSFKIVQSIADSFFSSDNVERIETIKNYFSTSHAIDSGQLTIKKNSHGIYRWGQYSKYDIEKPVEVPAEVQYGYYLKFGLRSPVEEDASKLVPVKVRWSYIEDEAEKPLFSSYKVYEVGADYRLSYLLLKEEETVSGKYALEILNLEDELLLRQVFYID
;
A
#
# COMPACT_ATOMS: atom_id res chain seq x y z
N MET A 1 -44.11 -19.47 -47.10
CA MET A 1 -43.94 -18.36 -46.13
C MET A 1 -43.97 -18.94 -44.72
N ASN A 2 -43.01 -18.54 -43.90
CA ASN A 2 -42.79 -18.94 -42.49
C ASN A 2 -42.17 -20.32 -42.23
N LYS A 3 -41.13 -20.30 -41.39
CA LYS A 3 -40.26 -21.39 -40.89
C LYS A 3 -39.11 -21.85 -41.81
N LEU A 4 -38.08 -21.03 -42.01
CA LEU A 4 -36.70 -21.53 -42.23
C LEU A 4 -35.56 -20.48 -42.15
N VAL A 5 -35.72 -19.37 -41.40
CA VAL A 5 -34.68 -18.31 -41.28
C VAL A 5 -34.28 -18.00 -39.82
N GLY A 6 -34.74 -18.79 -38.85
CA GLY A 6 -34.55 -18.50 -37.42
C GLY A 6 -33.57 -19.39 -36.68
N LEU A 7 -32.42 -19.77 -37.25
CA LEU A 7 -31.46 -20.65 -36.54
C LEU A 7 -29.96 -20.33 -36.70
N PHE A 8 -29.56 -19.19 -37.28
CA PHE A 8 -28.12 -18.90 -37.48
C PHE A 8 -27.63 -17.50 -37.05
N VAL A 9 -28.42 -16.71 -36.31
CA VAL A 9 -28.01 -15.35 -35.88
C VAL A 9 -28.01 -15.14 -34.35
N VAL A 10 -28.15 -16.19 -33.54
CA VAL A 10 -28.08 -16.09 -32.05
C VAL A 10 -26.95 -16.95 -31.45
N ALA A 11 -25.89 -17.21 -32.22
CA ALA A 11 -24.69 -17.92 -31.73
C ALA A 11 -23.45 -17.01 -31.60
N GLY A 12 -23.59 -15.71 -31.84
CA GLY A 12 -22.48 -14.75 -31.74
C GLY A 12 -22.97 -13.47 -31.08
N LEU A 13 -23.10 -13.49 -29.75
CA LEU A 13 -23.12 -12.34 -28.81
C LEU A 13 -23.65 -12.79 -27.44
N LEU A 14 -23.13 -13.91 -26.91
CA LEU A 14 -23.34 -14.34 -25.51
C LEU A 14 -22.06 -15.06 -25.04
N PHE A 15 -20.89 -14.45 -25.25
CA PHE A 15 -19.76 -14.66 -24.33
C PHE A 15 -20.02 -13.82 -23.09
N ILE A 16 -21.02 -14.25 -22.30
CA ILE A 16 -21.10 -13.88 -20.90
C ILE A 16 -19.78 -14.38 -20.30
N ASN A 17 -19.03 -13.48 -19.67
CA ASN A 17 -17.98 -13.83 -18.73
C ASN A 17 -18.57 -14.77 -17.69
N ILE A 18 -18.48 -16.08 -17.94
CA ILE A 18 -18.49 -17.07 -16.88
C ILE A 18 -17.19 -16.77 -16.14
N VAL A 19 -17.29 -15.95 -15.09
CA VAL A 19 -16.25 -15.87 -14.06
C VAL A 19 -16.01 -17.31 -13.65
N ASN A 20 -14.86 -17.86 -14.04
CA ASN A 20 -14.48 -19.23 -13.69
C ASN A 20 -14.43 -19.30 -12.16
N ALA A 21 -15.51 -19.79 -11.55
CA ALA A 21 -15.67 -19.89 -10.10
C ALA A 21 -14.71 -20.90 -9.42
N ASN A 22 -13.64 -21.31 -10.11
CA ASN A 22 -12.69 -22.38 -9.81
C ASN A 22 -11.32 -22.10 -10.45
N SER A 23 -10.68 -20.97 -10.13
CA SER A 23 -9.33 -20.68 -10.61
C SER A 23 -8.38 -20.38 -9.45
N TYR A 24 -7.09 -20.57 -9.72
CA TYR A 24 -6.07 -20.07 -8.80
C TYR A 24 -6.13 -18.52 -8.73
N ILE A 25 -5.77 -17.99 -7.57
CA ILE A 25 -5.78 -16.55 -7.29
C ILE A 25 -4.34 -16.05 -7.33
N GLU A 26 -4.11 -14.97 -8.07
CA GLU A 26 -2.82 -14.27 -8.09
C GLU A 26 -2.51 -13.72 -6.69
N PRO A 27 -1.30 -13.94 -6.14
CA PRO A 27 -0.94 -13.50 -4.78
C PRO A 27 -1.21 -12.01 -4.55
N LYS A 28 -0.86 -11.16 -5.52
CA LYS A 28 -1.05 -9.69 -5.47
C LYS A 28 -2.52 -9.26 -5.31
N LYS A 29 -3.48 -10.15 -5.56
CA LYS A 29 -4.90 -9.87 -5.30
C LYS A 29 -5.27 -10.07 -3.83
N LEU A 30 -4.63 -11.03 -3.15
CA LEU A 30 -4.91 -11.38 -1.75
C LEU A 30 -4.11 -10.53 -0.75
N PHE A 31 -2.80 -10.38 -1.00
CA PHE A 31 -1.88 -9.63 -0.16
C PHE A 31 -1.89 -8.17 -0.56
N ASP A 32 -2.87 -7.43 -0.05
CA ASP A 32 -3.06 -6.02 -0.33
C ASP A 32 -3.74 -5.33 0.87
N ASN A 33 -3.73 -4.00 0.87
CA ASN A 33 -4.49 -3.21 1.81
C ASN A 33 -5.96 -3.10 1.39
N PRO A 34 -6.90 -2.93 2.34
CA PRO A 34 -8.29 -2.69 2.00
C PRO A 34 -8.43 -1.39 1.20
N THR A 35 -9.08 -1.46 0.04
CA THR A 35 -9.50 -0.32 -0.77
C THR A 35 -10.42 0.61 0.00
N ALA A 36 -11.29 0.07 0.86
CA ALA A 36 -12.16 0.84 1.75
C ALA A 36 -12.12 0.27 3.18
N SER A 37 -12.03 1.14 4.19
CA SER A 37 -11.77 0.71 5.57
C SER A 37 -12.79 1.19 6.60
N ARG A 38 -13.45 2.34 6.40
CA ARG A 38 -14.40 2.91 7.36
C ARG A 38 -15.29 3.96 6.69
N TYR A 39 -16.55 4.02 7.11
CA TYR A 39 -17.53 5.02 6.67
C TYR A 39 -18.31 5.57 7.87
N ILE A 40 -18.54 6.88 7.89
CA ILE A 40 -19.19 7.60 8.99
C ILE A 40 -20.31 8.49 8.43
N LEU A 41 -21.51 8.38 8.98
CA LEU A 41 -22.66 9.22 8.62
C LEU A 41 -22.49 10.65 9.17
N SER A 42 -22.93 11.64 8.40
CA SER A 42 -23.21 13.00 8.89
C SER A 42 -24.40 12.97 9.85
N GLU A 43 -24.52 13.95 10.74
CA GLU A 43 -25.59 13.97 11.77
C GLU A 43 -27.01 13.99 11.18
N ASN A 44 -27.17 14.57 10.00
CA ASN A 44 -28.44 14.56 9.26
C ASN A 44 -28.65 13.32 8.37
N ALA A 45 -27.71 12.36 8.40
CA ALA A 45 -27.70 11.12 7.61
C ALA A 45 -27.78 11.31 6.07
N GLN A 46 -27.48 12.50 5.54
CA GLN A 46 -27.50 12.76 4.09
C GLN A 46 -26.20 12.34 3.39
N TYR A 47 -25.08 12.37 4.12
CA TYR A 47 -23.76 12.08 3.56
C TYR A 47 -22.99 11.09 4.41
N LEU A 48 -22.07 10.39 3.74
CA LEU A 48 -21.10 9.49 4.34
C LEU A 48 -19.70 9.99 4.06
N LEU A 49 -18.84 9.95 5.06
CA LEU A 49 -17.41 10.19 4.92
C LEU A 49 -16.66 8.86 4.94
N GLY A 50 -15.91 8.57 3.88
CA GLY A 50 -15.17 7.32 3.72
C GLY A 50 -13.72 7.55 3.28
N ARG A 51 -12.86 6.56 3.51
CA ARG A 51 -11.47 6.56 3.03
C ARG A 51 -11.30 5.50 1.96
N ARG A 52 -10.75 5.90 0.81
CA ARG A 52 -10.41 5.01 -0.31
C ARG A 52 -8.90 4.95 -0.56
N LEU A 53 -8.38 3.79 -0.94
CA LEU A 53 -6.95 3.54 -1.18
C LEU A 53 -6.75 2.64 -2.41
N PHE A 54 -5.84 3.02 -3.30
CA PHE A 54 -5.47 2.30 -4.51
C PHE A 54 -3.96 2.45 -4.77
N ASN A 55 -3.22 1.34 -4.79
CA ASN A 55 -1.78 1.33 -5.12
C ASN A 55 -0.97 2.38 -4.33
N GLY A 56 -1.23 2.51 -3.03
CA GLY A 56 -0.57 3.49 -2.17
C GLY A 56 -1.08 4.93 -2.28
N ARG A 57 -1.98 5.24 -3.23
CA ARG A 57 -2.65 6.55 -3.31
C ARG A 57 -4.08 6.44 -2.83
N GLY A 58 -4.53 7.40 -2.04
CA GLY A 58 -5.90 7.39 -1.55
C GLY A 58 -6.54 8.75 -1.56
N TYR A 59 -7.82 8.75 -1.21
CA TYR A 59 -8.58 9.96 -0.99
C TYR A 59 -9.65 9.76 0.08
N LEU A 60 -9.99 10.86 0.75
CA LEU A 60 -11.21 10.97 1.54
C LEU A 60 -12.37 11.23 0.57
N GLU A 61 -13.42 10.43 0.64
CA GLU A 61 -14.60 10.54 -0.19
C GLU A 61 -15.84 10.92 0.62
N LEU A 62 -16.66 11.76 0.02
CA LEU A 62 -17.98 12.11 0.50
C LEU A 62 -19.00 11.41 -0.38
N VAL A 63 -19.89 10.61 0.18
CA VAL A 63 -20.88 9.82 -0.55
C VAL A 63 -22.28 10.28 -0.18
N ASN A 64 -23.10 10.61 -1.17
CA ASN A 64 -24.52 10.92 -0.97
C ASN A 64 -25.29 9.62 -0.64
N VAL A 65 -26.07 9.61 0.44
CA VAL A 65 -26.77 8.40 0.92
C VAL A 65 -27.93 7.98 0.02
N GLU A 66 -28.54 8.91 -0.71
CA GLU A 66 -29.68 8.66 -1.57
C GLU A 66 -29.28 7.88 -2.83
N ASP A 67 -28.32 8.43 -3.60
CA ASP A 67 -27.92 7.93 -4.92
C ASP A 67 -26.55 7.25 -4.96
N LEU A 68 -25.78 7.29 -3.86
CA LEU A 68 -24.42 6.74 -3.72
C LEU A 68 -23.36 7.39 -4.64
N SER A 69 -23.67 8.56 -5.20
CA SER A 69 -22.70 9.42 -5.89
C SER A 69 -21.59 9.83 -4.91
N SER A 70 -20.38 9.99 -5.43
CA SER A 70 -19.19 10.20 -4.61
C SER A 70 -18.37 11.37 -5.11
N THR A 71 -18.02 12.26 -4.19
CA THR A 71 -17.10 13.39 -4.39
C THR A 71 -15.80 13.12 -3.68
N LYS A 72 -14.67 13.27 -4.38
CA LYS A 72 -13.33 13.15 -3.80
C LYS A 72 -12.96 14.47 -3.16
N LEU A 73 -12.56 14.45 -1.88
CA LEU A 73 -12.19 15.65 -1.13
C LEU A 73 -10.66 15.78 -1.07
N ILE A 74 -10.01 15.02 -0.19
CA ILE A 74 -8.59 15.15 0.14
C ILE A 74 -7.81 13.96 -0.38
N HIS A 75 -6.80 14.20 -1.22
CA HIS A 75 -5.90 13.17 -1.75
C HIS A 75 -4.66 12.98 -0.86
N PHE A 76 -4.15 11.75 -0.81
CA PHE A 76 -2.92 11.40 -0.08
C PHE A 76 -2.14 10.29 -0.80
N ASP A 77 -0.84 10.19 -0.54
CA ASP A 77 0.06 9.20 -1.14
C ASP A 77 0.97 8.58 -0.07
N PHE A 78 0.70 7.33 0.30
CA PHE A 78 1.47 6.57 1.29
C PHE A 78 2.93 6.40 0.87
N ARG A 79 3.23 6.44 -0.44
CA ARG A 79 4.61 6.30 -0.94
C ARG A 79 5.47 7.51 -0.59
N ASN A 80 4.83 8.66 -0.34
CA ASN A 80 5.46 9.86 0.17
C ASN A 80 5.25 9.99 1.69
N GLN A 81 5.07 8.86 2.41
CA GLN A 81 4.79 8.81 3.84
C GLN A 81 3.63 9.74 4.26
N THR A 82 2.67 9.93 3.35
CA THR A 82 1.51 10.81 3.55
C THR A 82 0.24 10.00 3.67
N TYR A 83 -0.42 10.03 4.83
CA TYR A 83 -1.64 9.24 5.03
C TYR A 83 -2.57 9.80 6.10
N ILE A 84 -3.84 9.43 5.99
CA ILE A 84 -4.89 9.80 6.95
C ILE A 84 -4.86 8.85 8.15
N ILE A 85 -4.67 9.41 9.35
CA ILE A 85 -4.68 8.70 10.64
C ILE A 85 -6.11 8.62 11.18
N ASP A 86 -6.84 9.74 11.23
CA ASP A 86 -8.19 9.80 11.78
C ASP A 86 -9.01 10.87 11.06
N TYR A 87 -10.33 10.66 11.04
CA TYR A 87 -11.29 11.60 10.48
C TYR A 87 -12.68 11.36 11.07
N PHE A 88 -13.44 12.44 11.24
CA PHE A 88 -14.83 12.38 11.68
C PHE A 88 -15.56 13.70 11.41
N TRP A 89 -16.89 13.62 11.38
CA TRP A 89 -17.79 14.78 11.35
C TRP A 89 -17.80 15.49 12.70
N ILE A 90 -17.58 16.80 12.70
CA ILE A 90 -17.82 17.68 13.86
C ILE A 90 -19.30 18.09 13.90
N ASP A 91 -19.84 18.44 12.74
CA ASP A 91 -21.25 18.73 12.46
C ASP A 91 -21.54 18.41 10.98
N ASN A 92 -22.65 18.88 10.40
CA ASN A 92 -22.99 18.59 8.99
C ASN A 92 -22.16 19.34 7.93
N HIS A 93 -21.35 20.33 8.31
CA HIS A 93 -20.55 21.17 7.41
C HIS A 93 -19.04 21.12 7.71
N HIS A 94 -18.63 20.48 8.81
CA HIS A 94 -17.26 20.47 9.28
C HIS A 94 -16.75 19.06 9.51
N VAL A 95 -15.61 18.74 8.89
CA VAL A 95 -14.90 17.47 9.06
C VAL A 95 -13.53 17.73 9.67
N TYR A 96 -13.23 17.05 10.78
CA TYR A 96 -11.88 16.98 11.31
C TYR A 96 -11.07 15.93 10.55
N LEU A 97 -9.83 16.26 10.24
CA LEU A 97 -8.88 15.36 9.60
C LEU A 97 -7.53 15.42 10.31
N LYS A 98 -6.97 14.26 10.63
CA LYS A 98 -5.59 14.11 11.09
C LYS A 98 -4.82 13.22 10.13
N GLY A 99 -3.67 13.70 9.67
CA GLY A 99 -2.80 12.96 8.78
C GLY A 99 -1.34 13.04 9.20
N LEU A 100 -0.51 12.22 8.56
CA LEU A 100 0.93 12.37 8.53
C LEU A 100 1.32 12.91 7.15
N TYR A 101 2.27 13.84 7.12
CA TYR A 101 2.89 14.36 5.91
C TYR A 101 4.40 14.31 6.10
N ASN A 102 5.09 13.49 5.32
CA ASN A 102 6.53 13.20 5.48
C ASN A 102 6.91 12.83 6.93
N GLY A 103 6.08 12.00 7.58
CA GLY A 103 6.28 11.57 8.97
C GLY A 103 5.92 12.60 10.04
N ILE A 104 5.50 13.82 9.68
CA ILE A 104 5.07 14.87 10.62
C ILE A 104 3.54 14.86 10.72
N ALA A 105 3.01 14.73 11.94
CA ALA A 105 1.57 14.68 12.16
C ALA A 105 0.97 16.08 12.01
N MET A 106 -0.02 16.22 11.14
CA MET A 106 -0.73 17.45 10.83
C MET A 106 -2.24 17.28 11.07
N GLN A 107 -2.92 18.38 11.38
CA GLN A 107 -4.35 18.40 11.65
C GLN A 107 -5.05 19.48 10.82
N TYR A 108 -6.24 19.18 10.34
CA TYR A 108 -7.00 20.05 9.44
C TYR A 108 -8.49 20.05 9.80
N LEU A 109 -9.12 21.19 9.51
CA LEU A 109 -10.56 21.38 9.50
C LEU A 109 -10.99 21.54 8.04
N VAL A 110 -11.82 20.63 7.55
CA VAL A 110 -12.43 20.72 6.21
C VAL A 110 -13.82 21.30 6.36
N LYS A 111 -14.04 22.48 5.79
CA LYS A 111 -15.33 23.18 5.73
C LYS A 111 -16.01 22.84 4.41
N LEU A 112 -17.26 22.37 4.47
CA LEU A 112 -18.04 21.92 3.33
C LEU A 112 -19.20 22.88 3.05
N GLU A 113 -19.34 23.26 1.79
CA GLU A 113 -20.46 24.04 1.27
C GLU A 113 -21.20 23.22 0.21
N PHE A 114 -22.47 22.94 0.47
CA PHE A 114 -23.32 22.15 -0.41
C PHE A 114 -24.13 23.08 -1.33
N SER A 115 -23.95 22.93 -2.65
CA SER A 115 -24.82 23.53 -3.66
C SER A 115 -25.52 22.44 -4.49
N ALA A 116 -26.53 22.80 -5.27
CA ALA A 116 -27.31 21.82 -6.04
C ALA A 116 -26.47 21.04 -7.07
N ASP A 117 -25.43 21.68 -7.63
CA ASP A 117 -24.62 21.13 -8.72
C ASP A 117 -23.19 20.74 -8.30
N GLU A 118 -22.70 21.26 -7.16
CA GLU A 118 -21.31 21.08 -6.72
C GLU A 118 -21.18 21.11 -5.19
N ILE A 119 -20.22 20.34 -4.66
CA ILE A 119 -19.79 20.42 -3.26
C ILE A 119 -18.45 21.16 -3.23
N LYS A 120 -18.42 22.34 -2.64
CA LYS A 120 -17.20 23.13 -2.45
C LYS A 120 -16.64 22.87 -1.06
N PHE A 121 -15.32 22.95 -0.93
CA PHE A 121 -14.69 22.81 0.37
C PHE A 121 -13.44 23.68 0.52
N VAL A 122 -13.18 24.08 1.76
CA VAL A 122 -11.96 24.79 2.18
C VAL A 122 -11.30 23.98 3.27
N VAL A 123 -9.97 23.91 3.23
CA VAL A 123 -9.16 23.18 4.22
C VAL A 123 -8.32 24.17 4.99
N ASP A 124 -8.58 24.27 6.29
CA ASP A 124 -7.81 25.09 7.21
C ASP A 124 -6.91 24.21 8.09
N SER A 125 -5.66 24.61 8.32
CA SER A 125 -4.79 23.92 9.27
C SER A 125 -5.20 24.21 10.71
N ILE A 126 -5.24 23.19 11.55
CA ILE A 126 -5.40 23.35 13.00
C ILE A 126 -3.99 23.42 13.62
N PRO A 127 -3.67 24.43 14.44
CA PRO A 127 -2.36 24.54 15.09
C PRO A 127 -1.95 23.26 15.84
N ASP A 128 -0.73 22.78 15.63
CA ASP A 128 -0.22 21.52 16.20
C ASP A 128 -0.20 21.49 17.74
N LYS A 129 -0.21 22.66 18.37
CA LYS A 129 -0.34 22.79 19.82
C LYS A 129 -1.69 22.28 20.34
N TYR A 130 -2.73 22.26 19.52
CA TYR A 130 -4.04 21.77 19.90
C TYR A 130 -4.19 20.27 19.61
N LYS A 131 -4.62 19.53 20.62
CA LYS A 131 -5.12 18.17 20.49
C LYS A 131 -6.63 18.19 20.74
N LEU A 132 -7.41 17.89 19.70
CA LEU A 132 -8.86 17.82 19.80
C LEU A 132 -9.30 16.66 20.72
N LEU A 133 -10.19 16.94 21.66
CA LEU A 133 -10.76 15.96 22.59
C LEU A 133 -12.22 15.63 22.24
N SER A 134 -12.98 16.64 21.81
CA SER A 134 -14.39 16.49 21.39
C SER A 134 -14.51 16.02 19.95
N LYS A 135 -15.44 15.09 19.70
CA LYS A 135 -15.79 14.69 18.31
C LYS A 135 -16.99 15.43 17.73
N ARG A 136 -17.82 16.04 18.58
CA ARG A 136 -19.00 16.83 18.21
C ARG A 136 -19.04 18.11 19.03
N LEU A 137 -19.80 19.09 18.54
CA LEU A 137 -20.08 20.31 19.28
C LEU A 137 -20.90 20.00 20.53
N ASP A 138 -20.60 20.71 21.62
CA ASP A 138 -21.46 20.74 22.79
C ASP A 138 -22.70 21.62 22.56
N ASN A 139 -23.59 21.69 23.56
CA ASN A 139 -24.81 22.51 23.49
C ASN A 139 -24.55 24.02 23.32
N ASP A 140 -23.33 24.49 23.61
CA ASP A 140 -22.91 25.88 23.41
C ASP A 140 -22.25 26.09 22.04
N GLY A 141 -22.18 25.06 21.18
CA GLY A 141 -21.56 25.11 19.86
C GLY A 141 -20.03 25.09 19.91
N ARG A 142 -19.44 24.39 20.90
CA ARG A 142 -17.99 24.45 21.17
C ARG A 142 -17.34 23.06 21.24
N LEU A 143 -16.02 23.04 21.10
CA LEU A 143 -15.17 21.85 21.15
C LEU A 143 -14.12 21.98 22.25
N TRP A 144 -13.88 20.89 22.98
CA TRP A 144 -12.76 20.82 23.92
C TRP A 144 -11.47 20.43 23.20
N VAL A 145 -10.43 21.23 23.43
CA VAL A 145 -9.06 21.00 22.96
C VAL A 145 -8.09 21.06 24.13
N LEU A 146 -7.06 20.22 24.08
CA LEU A 146 -5.90 20.29 24.95
C LEU A 146 -4.80 21.07 24.23
N GLU A 147 -4.45 22.25 24.74
CA GLU A 147 -3.28 22.98 24.28
C GLU A 147 -2.01 22.46 24.97
N ARG A 148 -0.94 22.30 24.19
CA ARG A 148 0.36 21.81 24.64
C ARG A 148 1.41 22.90 24.43
N ILE A 149 1.84 23.58 25.50
CA ILE A 149 2.94 24.55 25.46
C ILE A 149 4.03 24.13 26.45
N ARG A 150 5.15 23.64 25.93
CA ARG A 150 6.29 23.16 26.74
C ARG A 150 5.82 22.14 27.80
N THR A 151 5.93 22.49 29.09
CA THR A 151 5.53 21.66 30.23
C THR A 151 4.08 21.91 30.70
N HIS A 152 3.44 22.98 30.26
CA HIS A 152 2.10 23.34 30.72
C HIS A 152 1.05 22.90 29.71
N ARG A 153 -0.08 22.41 30.23
CA ARG A 153 -1.22 22.00 29.42
C ARG A 153 -2.48 22.70 29.88
N THR A 154 -3.17 23.34 28.95
CA THR A 154 -4.40 24.08 29.23
C THR A 154 -5.54 23.46 28.44
N LEU A 155 -6.68 23.23 29.09
CA LEU A 155 -7.90 22.87 28.39
C LEU A 155 -8.61 24.14 27.93
N TYR A 156 -8.91 24.21 26.65
CA TYR A 156 -9.77 25.22 26.08
C TYR A 156 -11.06 24.60 25.55
N SER A 157 -12.16 25.32 25.74
CA SER A 157 -13.37 25.18 24.94
C SER A 157 -13.33 26.27 23.87
N LEU A 158 -13.31 25.88 22.59
CA LEU A 158 -13.20 26.77 21.44
C LEU A 158 -14.44 26.67 20.55
N THR A 159 -14.78 27.77 19.87
CA THR A 159 -15.71 27.71 18.73
C THR A 159 -15.00 27.13 17.50
N ILE A 160 -15.75 26.73 16.47
CA ILE A 160 -15.16 26.25 15.20
C ILE A 160 -14.25 27.30 14.56
N ASP A 161 -14.69 28.57 14.52
CA ASP A 161 -13.91 29.66 13.93
C ASP A 161 -12.59 29.94 14.67
N ASP A 162 -12.56 29.69 15.98
CA ASP A 162 -11.36 29.88 16.79
C ASP A 162 -10.41 28.67 16.76
N LEU A 163 -10.88 27.49 16.33
CA LEU A 163 -10.09 26.25 16.30
C LEU A 163 -8.86 26.35 15.37
N THR A 164 -8.95 27.13 14.29
CA THR A 164 -7.89 27.29 13.29
C THR A 164 -6.96 28.46 13.61
N LYS A 165 -7.26 29.25 14.66
CA LYS A 165 -6.49 30.44 15.04
C LYS A 165 -5.39 30.09 16.05
N SER A 166 -4.21 30.67 15.88
CA SER A 166 -3.13 30.52 16.86
C SER A 166 -3.43 31.21 18.20
N ASN A 167 -4.19 32.30 18.20
CA ASN A 167 -4.60 33.02 19.41
C ASN A 167 -6.13 33.20 19.38
N PRO A 168 -6.89 32.30 20.01
CA PRO A 168 -8.35 32.33 19.94
C PRO A 168 -8.93 33.44 20.83
N GLU A 169 -9.84 34.25 20.28
CA GLU A 169 -10.40 35.42 20.97
C GLU A 169 -11.52 35.05 21.95
N ASN A 170 -12.32 34.02 21.62
CA ASN A 170 -13.46 33.62 22.43
C ASN A 170 -13.19 32.38 23.27
N ALA A 171 -11.93 31.97 23.44
CA ALA A 171 -11.57 30.77 24.18
C ALA A 171 -12.01 30.83 25.64
N LYS A 172 -12.65 29.76 26.12
CA LYS A 172 -12.93 29.54 27.55
C LYS A 172 -11.95 28.51 28.07
N THR A 173 -11.43 28.70 29.27
CA THR A 173 -10.60 27.68 29.93
C THR A 173 -11.45 26.72 30.74
N PHE A 174 -10.94 25.52 30.96
CA PHE A 174 -11.48 24.64 31.99
C PHE A 174 -11.06 25.18 33.37
N ASP A 175 -12.03 25.38 34.27
CA ASP A 175 -11.80 26.09 35.53
C ASP A 175 -10.97 25.30 36.56
N TYR A 176 -10.82 23.98 36.36
CA TYR A 176 -10.19 23.08 37.32
C TYR A 176 -9.18 22.15 36.65
N PRO A 177 -8.11 22.64 35.99
CA PRO A 177 -7.13 21.77 35.36
C PRO A 177 -6.34 20.96 36.40
N LEU A 178 -5.88 19.78 36.01
CA LEU A 178 -4.81 19.04 36.68
C LEU A 178 -3.46 19.59 36.24
N ASP A 179 -2.63 19.97 37.21
CA ASP A 179 -1.33 20.64 36.98
C ASP A 179 -0.36 19.80 36.12
N ASP A 180 -0.38 18.47 36.25
CA ASP A 180 0.54 17.54 35.55
C ASP A 180 -0.16 16.59 34.57
N ALA A 181 -1.34 16.95 34.07
CA ALA A 181 -2.07 16.07 33.18
C ALA A 181 -1.39 15.90 31.81
N ILE A 182 -1.09 14.66 31.45
CA ILE A 182 -0.59 14.28 30.13
C ILE A 182 -1.72 14.10 29.10
N ASN A 183 -2.95 13.85 29.56
CA ASN A 183 -4.13 13.76 28.71
C ASN A 183 -5.43 13.95 29.51
N TYR A 184 -6.53 14.28 28.82
CA TYR A 184 -7.87 14.32 29.38
C TYR A 184 -8.83 13.53 28.50
N PHE A 185 -9.92 13.05 29.11
CA PHE A 185 -11.04 12.44 28.40
C PHE A 185 -12.36 13.07 28.87
N LEU A 186 -13.32 13.06 27.96
CA LEU A 186 -14.64 13.66 28.16
C LEU A 186 -15.61 12.60 28.67
N ASN A 187 -16.59 13.01 29.46
CA ASN A 187 -17.75 12.20 29.80
C ASN A 187 -18.77 12.15 28.64
N HIS A 188 -19.90 11.48 28.86
CA HIS A 188 -20.98 11.37 27.86
C HIS A 188 -21.60 12.72 27.46
N ASP A 189 -21.53 13.74 28.32
CA ASP A 189 -22.00 15.11 28.03
C ASP A 189 -20.93 15.94 27.28
N GLY A 190 -19.81 15.33 26.90
CA GLY A 190 -18.72 16.00 26.20
C GLY A 190 -17.89 16.93 27.09
N LYS A 191 -17.98 16.81 28.43
CA LYS A 191 -17.21 17.62 29.38
C LYS A 191 -15.99 16.87 29.93
N PRO A 192 -14.85 17.54 30.20
CA PRO A 192 -13.71 16.92 30.85
C PRO A 192 -14.11 16.30 32.19
N ALA A 193 -13.85 15.01 32.35
CA ALA A 193 -14.16 14.28 33.59
C ALA A 193 -13.05 13.31 34.02
N PHE A 194 -12.08 13.09 33.14
CA PHE A 194 -10.97 12.17 33.34
C PHE A 194 -9.67 12.87 32.96
N GLY A 195 -8.63 12.66 33.75
CA GLY A 195 -7.27 13.10 33.47
C GLY A 195 -6.29 11.94 33.68
N LEU A 196 -5.15 11.98 32.98
CA LEU A 196 -4.03 11.09 33.25
C LEU A 196 -2.85 11.95 33.69
N THR A 197 -2.15 11.56 34.75
CA THR A 197 -0.83 12.10 35.09
C THR A 197 0.21 10.99 35.05
N SER A 198 1.49 11.34 35.00
CA SER A 198 2.59 10.39 35.12
C SER A 198 3.46 10.75 36.33
N GLU A 199 3.77 9.78 37.18
CA GLU A 199 4.57 9.96 38.39
C GLU A 199 5.39 8.68 38.62
N ASN A 200 6.72 8.78 38.74
CA ASN A 200 7.64 7.65 38.92
C ASN A 200 7.43 6.52 37.90
N GLU A 201 7.35 6.89 36.62
CA GLU A 201 7.06 5.99 35.50
C GLU A 201 5.67 5.37 35.50
N GLU A 202 4.86 5.48 36.56
CA GLU A 202 3.46 5.03 36.62
C GLU A 202 2.51 6.05 35.97
N ILE A 203 1.37 5.59 35.43
CA ILE A 203 0.33 6.48 34.87
C ILE A 203 -0.90 6.42 35.77
N TYR A 204 -1.24 7.53 36.42
CA TYR A 204 -2.40 7.57 37.30
C TYR A 204 -3.63 8.09 36.58
N VAL A 205 -4.76 7.42 36.80
CA VAL A 205 -6.07 7.95 36.43
C VAL A 205 -6.54 8.94 37.50
N TRP A 206 -7.02 10.09 37.06
CA TRP A 206 -7.67 11.10 37.88
C TRP A 206 -9.09 11.31 37.39
N LEU A 207 -10.00 11.44 38.34
CA LEU A 207 -11.43 11.53 38.06
C LEU A 207 -11.97 12.77 38.72
N LEU A 208 -12.69 13.58 37.93
CA LEU A 208 -13.30 14.80 38.41
C LEU A 208 -14.67 14.46 38.99
N ASP A 209 -14.85 14.72 40.28
CA ASP A 209 -16.15 14.54 40.94
C ASP A 209 -17.12 15.70 40.64
N LYS A 210 -18.38 15.56 41.07
CA LYS A 210 -19.41 16.61 40.87
C LYS A 210 -19.16 17.91 41.63
N ASN A 211 -18.24 17.91 42.60
CA ASN A 211 -17.81 19.11 43.33
C ASN A 211 -16.60 19.79 42.68
N ASN A 212 -16.23 19.36 41.47
CA ASN A 212 -15.08 19.84 40.71
C ASN A 212 -13.74 19.57 41.40
N GLN A 213 -13.64 18.48 42.16
CA GLN A 213 -12.40 18.03 42.79
C GLN A 213 -11.84 16.79 42.09
N TRP A 214 -10.54 16.81 41.80
CA TRP A 214 -9.84 15.67 41.22
C TRP A 214 -9.49 14.65 42.30
N LYS A 215 -9.93 13.41 42.10
CA LYS A 215 -9.57 12.26 42.94
C LYS A 215 -8.57 11.38 42.19
N LYS A 216 -7.41 11.16 42.81
CA LYS A 216 -6.40 10.21 42.32
C LYS A 216 -6.94 8.80 42.52
N SER A 217 -6.91 8.01 41.45
CA SER A 217 -7.40 6.64 41.41
C SER A 217 -6.21 5.67 41.37
N TYR A 218 -6.11 4.86 40.31
CA TYR A 218 -5.23 3.72 40.15
C TYR A 218 -4.10 3.97 39.13
N GLY A 219 -3.00 3.21 39.24
CA GLY A 219 -1.88 3.19 38.29
C GLY A 219 -2.12 2.23 37.12
N LEU A 220 -2.09 2.71 35.88
CA LEU A 220 -2.43 1.96 34.67
C LEU A 220 -1.35 0.98 34.19
N LEU A 221 -0.15 0.97 34.78
CA LEU A 221 0.98 0.17 34.28
C LEU A 221 1.15 -1.20 34.93
N SER A 222 0.18 -1.67 35.74
CA SER A 222 0.13 -3.09 36.09
C SER A 222 0.03 -3.93 34.81
N THR A 223 1.11 -4.64 34.48
CA THR A 223 1.21 -5.43 33.24
C THR A 223 0.34 -6.69 33.26
N ARG A 224 -0.25 -7.05 34.41
CA ARG A 224 -0.97 -8.31 34.62
C ARG A 224 -2.50 -8.16 34.64
N SER A 225 -3.00 -6.94 34.72
CA SER A 225 -4.43 -6.68 34.84
C SER A 225 -4.88 -5.51 33.97
N LYS A 226 -6.11 -5.62 33.46
CA LYS A 226 -6.73 -4.53 32.70
C LYS A 226 -7.42 -3.56 33.65
N PHE A 227 -7.36 -2.28 33.31
CA PHE A 227 -8.16 -1.23 33.94
C PHE A 227 -8.61 -0.23 32.87
N ASN A 228 -9.67 -0.57 32.15
CA ASN A 228 -10.22 0.31 31.12
C ASN A 228 -11.54 0.89 31.62
N VAL A 229 -11.58 2.20 31.87
CA VAL A 229 -12.80 2.88 32.31
C VAL A 229 -13.83 2.91 31.19
N VAL A 230 -15.07 2.52 31.49
CA VAL A 230 -16.18 2.40 30.54
C VAL A 230 -17.16 3.56 30.67
N GLY A 231 -17.54 3.92 31.90
CA GLY A 231 -18.53 4.96 32.16
C GLY A 231 -18.78 5.16 33.66
N TRP A 232 -19.51 6.21 34.00
CA TRP A 232 -19.90 6.52 35.38
C TRP A 232 -21.18 5.79 35.77
N ILE A 233 -21.21 5.28 36.99
CA ILE A 233 -22.41 4.70 37.61
C ILE A 233 -23.05 5.76 38.51
N ASP A 234 -22.24 6.39 39.36
CA ASP A 234 -22.66 7.48 40.25
C ASP A 234 -21.50 8.47 40.53
N GLU A 235 -21.59 9.25 41.61
CA GLU A 235 -20.59 10.27 41.99
C GLU A 235 -19.23 9.74 42.41
N ASN A 236 -19.17 8.51 42.91
CA ASN A 236 -17.94 7.90 43.43
C ASN A 236 -17.63 6.56 42.75
N LYS A 237 -18.48 6.07 41.84
CA LYS A 237 -18.29 4.79 41.18
C LYS A 237 -18.24 4.89 39.66
N VAL A 238 -17.29 4.16 39.08
CA VAL A 238 -17.15 3.96 37.64
C VAL A 238 -17.22 2.48 37.30
N ALA A 239 -17.74 2.14 36.12
CA ALA A 239 -17.61 0.81 35.57
C ALA A 239 -16.28 0.69 34.82
N VAL A 240 -15.55 -0.40 35.04
CA VAL A 240 -14.28 -0.68 34.38
C VAL A 240 -14.27 -2.08 33.81
N LEU A 241 -13.64 -2.26 32.65
CA LEU A 241 -13.22 -3.59 32.20
C LEU A 241 -11.94 -3.95 32.92
N SER A 242 -12.02 -4.95 33.79
CA SER A 242 -10.89 -5.40 34.58
C SER A 242 -10.92 -6.91 34.81
N ASN A 243 -9.74 -7.44 35.06
CA ASN A 243 -9.53 -8.80 35.56
C ASN A 243 -8.63 -8.80 36.80
N GLU A 244 -8.51 -7.69 37.54
CA GLU A 244 -7.62 -7.62 38.70
C GLU A 244 -7.92 -8.74 39.71
N ASN A 245 -9.19 -8.83 40.14
CA ASN A 245 -9.66 -9.78 41.16
C ASN A 245 -10.44 -10.96 40.58
N THR A 246 -10.48 -11.10 39.25
CA THR A 246 -11.26 -12.12 38.55
C THR A 246 -10.38 -12.88 37.56
N ASP A 247 -10.83 -14.08 37.20
CA ASP A 247 -10.16 -14.88 36.16
C ASP A 247 -10.28 -14.20 34.78
N LYS A 248 -11.51 -13.81 34.41
CA LYS A 248 -11.82 -13.19 33.12
C LYS A 248 -11.85 -11.67 33.25
N VAL A 249 -11.65 -11.00 32.12
CA VAL A 249 -11.99 -9.57 32.00
C VAL A 249 -13.50 -9.44 32.08
N VAL A 250 -13.97 -8.83 33.16
CA VAL A 250 -15.37 -8.57 33.45
C VAL A 250 -15.63 -7.07 33.44
N LEU A 251 -16.89 -6.67 33.36
CA LEU A 251 -17.33 -5.32 33.64
C LEU A 251 -17.65 -5.24 35.13
N ILE A 252 -16.91 -4.45 35.88
CA ILE A 252 -16.97 -4.38 37.35
C ILE A 252 -17.03 -2.94 37.82
N GLU A 253 -17.71 -2.70 38.94
CA GLU A 253 -17.67 -1.40 39.60
C GLU A 253 -16.30 -1.12 40.21
N PHE A 254 -15.91 0.14 40.25
CA PHE A 254 -14.73 0.61 40.96
C PHE A 254 -15.07 1.89 41.75
N ASP A 255 -14.94 1.81 43.07
CA ASP A 255 -15.21 2.90 44.02
C ASP A 255 -13.96 3.77 44.19
N LEU A 256 -14.06 5.01 43.73
CA LEU A 256 -12.99 6.00 43.70
C LEU A 256 -12.65 6.58 45.06
N SER A 257 -13.61 6.57 45.98
CA SER A 257 -13.39 7.10 47.33
C SER A 257 -12.58 6.13 48.18
N LYS A 258 -12.71 4.83 47.90
CA LYS A 258 -12.02 3.75 48.63
C LYS A 258 -10.84 3.16 47.88
N ASN A 259 -10.76 3.38 46.56
CA ASN A 259 -9.81 2.74 45.66
C ASN A 259 -9.97 1.20 45.67
N GLU A 260 -11.23 0.73 45.59
CA GLU A 260 -11.61 -0.67 45.73
C GLU A 260 -12.58 -1.11 44.61
N TYR A 261 -12.48 -2.37 44.19
CA TYR A 261 -13.44 -2.99 43.26
C TYR A 261 -14.74 -3.36 43.99
N GLY A 262 -15.88 -3.08 43.35
CA GLY A 262 -17.21 -3.37 43.85
C GLY A 262 -17.87 -4.56 43.14
N ASP A 263 -19.15 -4.43 42.86
CA ASP A 263 -19.96 -5.50 42.26
C ASP A 263 -19.60 -5.76 40.80
N ILE A 264 -19.68 -7.02 40.36
CA ILE A 264 -19.56 -7.37 38.95
C ILE A 264 -20.88 -6.98 38.26
N LEU A 265 -20.79 -6.08 37.29
CA LEU A 265 -21.92 -5.62 36.48
C LEU A 265 -22.24 -6.60 35.35
N PHE A 266 -21.22 -7.19 34.74
CA PHE A 266 -21.37 -8.23 33.72
C PHE A 266 -20.13 -9.11 33.64
N GLU A 267 -20.33 -10.42 33.54
CA GLU A 267 -19.27 -11.37 33.21
C GLU A 267 -19.75 -12.38 32.15
N HIS A 268 -18.86 -12.74 31.23
CA HIS A 268 -19.15 -13.81 30.28
C HIS A 268 -18.59 -15.14 30.81
N ALA A 269 -19.38 -16.22 30.70
CA ALA A 269 -19.02 -17.52 31.27
C ALA A 269 -17.70 -18.11 30.71
N LYS A 270 -17.37 -17.82 29.44
CA LYS A 270 -16.22 -18.42 28.74
C LYS A 270 -15.12 -17.44 28.31
N TYR A 271 -15.45 -16.18 28.08
CA TYR A 271 -14.60 -15.28 27.29
C TYR A 271 -14.27 -14.02 28.08
N ASP A 272 -13.09 -13.46 27.83
CA ASP A 272 -12.75 -12.12 28.28
C ASP A 272 -13.58 -11.08 27.52
N LEU A 273 -14.13 -10.10 28.25
CA LEU A 273 -14.73 -8.93 27.62
C LEU A 273 -13.64 -8.07 26.96
N THR A 274 -13.93 -7.59 25.76
CA THR A 274 -13.06 -6.71 24.97
C THR A 274 -13.62 -5.30 24.86
N VAL A 275 -14.94 -5.14 24.96
CA VAL A 275 -15.65 -3.86 24.83
C VAL A 275 -16.82 -3.84 25.82
N ALA A 276 -17.13 -2.67 26.37
CA ALA A 276 -18.40 -2.39 27.01
C ALA A 276 -18.83 -0.96 26.68
N ARG A 277 -20.13 -0.69 26.68
CA ARG A 277 -20.68 0.67 26.56
C ARG A 277 -21.80 0.88 27.55
N MET A 278 -21.88 2.11 28.04
CA MET A 278 -22.95 2.58 28.92
C MET A 278 -23.69 3.75 28.27
N ASN A 279 -24.94 3.96 28.68
CA ASN A 279 -25.72 5.13 28.31
C ASN A 279 -25.45 6.30 29.28
N SER A 280 -26.06 7.46 29.00
CA SER A 280 -25.93 8.66 29.84
C SER A 280 -26.56 8.53 31.24
N LYS A 281 -27.38 7.49 31.48
CA LYS A 281 -27.96 7.19 32.79
C LYS A 281 -27.06 6.31 33.65
N GLY A 282 -25.90 5.89 33.13
CA GLY A 282 -25.00 4.97 33.82
C GLY A 282 -25.42 3.51 33.73
N GLU A 283 -26.29 3.15 32.79
CA GLU A 283 -26.73 1.76 32.58
C GLU A 283 -25.87 1.10 31.50
N VAL A 284 -25.54 -0.18 31.67
CA VAL A 284 -24.79 -0.96 30.69
C VAL A 284 -25.69 -1.30 29.51
N VAL A 285 -25.26 -0.91 28.31
CA VAL A 285 -26.04 -1.07 27.07
C VAL A 285 -25.58 -2.30 26.29
N LEU A 286 -24.25 -2.46 26.19
CA LEU A 286 -23.66 -3.58 25.45
C LEU A 286 -22.32 -3.98 26.03
N VAL A 287 -21.99 -5.25 25.85
CA VAL A 287 -20.67 -5.82 26.07
C VAL A 287 -20.23 -6.56 24.80
N GLY A 288 -18.92 -6.67 24.59
CA GLY A 288 -18.34 -7.39 23.47
C GLY A 288 -17.26 -8.35 23.94
N TYR A 289 -17.17 -9.50 23.29
CA TYR A 289 -16.20 -10.55 23.57
C TYR A 289 -15.85 -11.29 22.27
N MET A 290 -14.76 -12.06 22.26
CA MET A 290 -14.35 -12.80 21.07
C MET A 290 -14.86 -14.23 21.11
N ASP A 291 -15.95 -14.50 20.41
CA ASP A 291 -16.57 -15.81 20.26
C ASP A 291 -16.11 -16.47 18.96
N HIS A 292 -15.45 -17.62 19.05
CA HIS A 292 -15.05 -18.40 17.88
C HIS A 292 -14.22 -17.58 16.87
N GLY A 293 -13.23 -16.85 17.40
CA GLY A 293 -12.34 -16.03 16.59
C GLY A 293 -12.93 -14.74 16.05
N MET A 294 -14.17 -14.38 16.41
CA MET A 294 -14.85 -13.18 15.91
C MET A 294 -15.45 -12.37 17.05
N ILE A 295 -15.47 -11.04 16.91
CA ILE A 295 -16.13 -10.19 17.90
C ILE A 295 -17.64 -10.44 17.87
N ASN A 296 -18.20 -10.77 19.03
CA ASN A 296 -19.62 -10.84 19.28
C ASN A 296 -20.02 -9.73 20.25
N TYR A 297 -21.23 -9.21 20.09
CA TYR A 297 -21.79 -8.19 20.96
C TYR A 297 -23.06 -8.72 21.60
N GLU A 298 -23.14 -8.59 22.91
CA GLU A 298 -24.32 -8.88 23.70
C GLU A 298 -24.93 -7.56 24.16
N TYR A 299 -26.18 -7.35 23.76
CA TYR A 299 -26.94 -6.14 24.06
C TYR A 299 -27.82 -6.42 25.26
N ILE A 300 -27.57 -5.68 26.34
CA ILE A 300 -28.31 -5.79 27.59
C ILE A 300 -29.64 -5.04 27.48
N ASP A 301 -29.64 -3.95 26.72
CA ASP A 301 -30.85 -3.25 26.31
C ASP A 301 -31.67 -4.12 25.34
N SER A 302 -32.91 -4.44 25.71
CA SER A 302 -33.77 -5.35 24.97
C SER A 302 -34.17 -4.81 23.59
N GLU A 303 -34.39 -3.50 23.47
CA GLU A 303 -34.78 -2.87 22.20
C GLU A 303 -33.61 -2.92 21.22
N LEU A 304 -32.42 -2.51 21.67
CA LEU A 304 -31.20 -2.59 20.85
C LEU A 304 -30.82 -4.02 20.49
N SER A 305 -31.10 -4.99 21.37
CA SER A 305 -30.89 -6.42 21.10
C SER A 305 -31.77 -6.91 19.95
N GLU A 306 -33.07 -6.58 19.96
CA GLU A 306 -34.00 -6.95 18.88
C GLU A 306 -33.60 -6.31 17.53
N GLU A 307 -33.27 -5.02 17.54
CA GLU A 307 -32.79 -4.31 16.35
C GLU A 307 -31.53 -4.95 15.79
N ARG A 308 -30.55 -5.26 16.65
CA ARG A 308 -29.31 -5.89 16.22
C ARG A 308 -29.56 -7.26 15.60
N GLN A 309 -30.41 -8.08 16.21
CA GLN A 309 -30.76 -9.40 15.69
C GLN A 309 -31.43 -9.30 14.32
N ARG A 310 -32.32 -8.32 14.14
CA ARG A 310 -32.93 -8.02 12.84
C ARG A 310 -31.88 -7.66 11.79
N VAL A 311 -30.94 -6.75 12.10
CA VAL A 311 -29.88 -6.35 11.15
C VAL A 311 -28.92 -7.52 10.87
N GLN A 312 -28.55 -8.32 11.88
CA GLN A 312 -27.70 -9.50 11.70
C GLN A 312 -28.37 -10.57 10.81
N ALA A 313 -29.69 -10.74 10.91
CA ALA A 313 -30.46 -11.68 10.07
C ALA A 313 -30.41 -11.32 8.58
N LEU A 314 -30.13 -10.05 8.24
CA LEU A 314 -29.95 -9.60 6.86
C LEU A 314 -28.64 -10.11 6.21
N PHE A 315 -27.68 -10.55 7.02
CA PHE A 315 -26.35 -10.99 6.58
C PHE A 315 -26.06 -12.44 7.00
N ALA A 316 -26.77 -13.39 6.41
CA ALA A 316 -26.61 -14.81 6.69
C ALA A 316 -25.14 -15.27 6.51
N ASN A 317 -24.64 -16.06 7.47
CA ASN A 317 -23.27 -16.62 7.50
C ASN A 317 -22.13 -15.57 7.50
N LYS A 318 -22.42 -14.32 7.82
CA LYS A 318 -21.42 -13.27 8.03
C LYS A 318 -21.57 -12.68 9.43
N ARG A 319 -20.49 -12.15 9.98
CA ARG A 319 -20.57 -11.24 11.12
C ARG A 319 -20.76 -9.82 10.62
N ILE A 320 -21.37 -8.99 11.45
CA ILE A 320 -21.55 -7.57 11.17
C ILE A 320 -20.87 -6.71 12.23
N ALA A 321 -20.36 -5.57 11.82
CA ALA A 321 -19.95 -4.47 12.69
C ALA A 321 -20.69 -3.20 12.25
N ILE A 322 -21.41 -2.57 13.17
CA ILE A 322 -22.04 -1.26 12.93
C ILE A 322 -20.94 -0.21 13.03
N GLN A 323 -20.64 0.45 11.91
CA GLN A 323 -19.58 1.46 11.80
C GLN A 323 -20.08 2.85 12.17
N SER A 324 -21.34 3.15 11.85
CA SER A 324 -22.01 4.42 12.09
C SER A 324 -23.52 4.22 12.11
N MET A 325 -24.25 5.04 12.85
CA MET A 325 -25.72 5.01 12.92
C MET A 325 -26.25 6.41 13.20
N GLU A 326 -27.23 6.86 12.43
CA GLU A 326 -27.94 8.13 12.61
C GLU A 326 -29.42 7.92 12.27
N GLY A 327 -30.31 8.20 13.24
CA GLY A 327 -31.72 7.84 13.12
C GLY A 327 -31.91 6.34 12.82
N SER A 328 -32.70 6.02 11.79
CA SER A 328 -32.91 4.64 11.32
C SER A 328 -31.85 4.12 10.34
N THR A 329 -30.84 4.93 9.99
CA THR A 329 -29.83 4.58 8.98
C THR A 329 -28.55 4.11 9.65
N LEU A 330 -28.04 2.96 9.24
CA LEU A 330 -26.73 2.44 9.66
C LEU A 330 -25.79 2.24 8.49
N VAL A 331 -24.51 2.33 8.82
CA VAL A 331 -23.43 1.76 8.04
C VAL A 331 -22.99 0.47 8.69
N VAL A 332 -23.13 -0.63 7.95
CA VAL A 332 -22.78 -1.97 8.40
C VAL A 332 -21.60 -2.49 7.60
N TYR A 333 -20.54 -2.92 8.28
CA TYR A 333 -19.47 -3.72 7.70
C TYR A 333 -19.78 -5.21 7.94
N ALA A 334 -20.04 -5.97 6.88
CA ALA A 334 -20.31 -7.41 6.97
C ALA A 334 -19.16 -8.23 6.39
N TYR A 335 -18.67 -9.22 7.12
CA TYR A 335 -17.44 -9.95 6.81
C TYR A 335 -17.44 -11.39 7.35
N ALA A 336 -16.53 -12.23 6.86
CA ALA A 336 -16.29 -13.61 7.34
C ALA A 336 -14.87 -14.08 6.96
N SER A 337 -14.42 -15.25 7.41
CA SER A 337 -13.15 -15.82 6.94
C SER A 337 -13.12 -16.12 5.43
N GLY A 338 -14.27 -16.48 4.86
CA GLY A 338 -14.47 -16.67 3.42
C GLY A 338 -15.02 -15.43 2.68
N ASP A 339 -14.99 -14.25 3.31
CA ASP A 339 -15.44 -12.99 2.72
C ASP A 339 -14.66 -11.81 3.33
N SER A 340 -13.78 -11.19 2.55
CA SER A 340 -12.91 -10.09 2.99
C SER A 340 -13.65 -8.82 3.42
N GLY A 341 -14.97 -8.80 3.30
CA GLY A 341 -15.84 -7.81 3.90
C GLY A 341 -16.31 -6.73 2.95
N SER A 342 -17.50 -6.21 3.23
CA SER A 342 -18.15 -5.15 2.45
C SER A 342 -18.95 -4.21 3.35
N PHE A 343 -19.06 -2.96 2.95
CA PHE A 343 -19.86 -1.94 3.61
C PHE A 343 -21.23 -1.84 2.97
N TYR A 344 -22.25 -1.68 3.80
CA TYR A 344 -23.64 -1.57 3.42
C TYR A 344 -24.31 -0.41 4.15
N LEU A 345 -25.21 0.28 3.46
CA LEU A 345 -26.20 1.14 4.08
C LEU A 345 -27.45 0.33 4.38
N VAL A 346 -27.93 0.41 5.62
CA VAL A 346 -29.11 -0.31 6.09
C VAL A 346 -30.08 0.71 6.67
N ASP A 347 -31.34 0.66 6.26
CA ASP A 347 -32.43 1.35 6.95
C ASP A 347 -33.22 0.34 7.79
N ILE A 348 -33.24 0.51 9.11
CA ILE A 348 -33.83 -0.45 10.07
C ILE A 348 -35.34 -0.53 9.90
N ASN A 349 -36.00 0.61 9.65
CA ASN A 349 -37.45 0.69 9.60
C ASN A 349 -38.02 -0.12 8.41
N SER A 350 -37.38 -0.01 7.25
CA SER A 350 -37.78 -0.69 6.02
C SER A 350 -37.03 -1.99 5.74
N ASN A 351 -36.01 -2.32 6.54
CA ASN A 351 -35.05 -3.42 6.31
C ASN A 351 -34.38 -3.36 4.92
N LYS A 352 -34.27 -2.17 4.31
CA LYS A 352 -33.62 -1.99 3.00
C LYS A 352 -32.11 -1.98 3.17
N ILE A 353 -31.43 -2.72 2.30
CA ILE A 353 -29.96 -2.82 2.27
C ILE A 353 -29.47 -2.32 0.92
N LYS A 354 -28.51 -1.40 0.93
CA LYS A 354 -27.77 -0.97 -0.25
C LYS A 354 -26.30 -1.31 -0.06
N HIS A 355 -25.70 -2.04 -1.01
CA HIS A 355 -24.25 -2.24 -1.01
C HIS A 355 -23.54 -0.92 -1.28
N LEU A 356 -22.65 -0.51 -0.39
CA LEU A 356 -21.90 0.74 -0.49
C LEU A 356 -20.58 0.50 -1.23
N ARG A 357 -19.66 -0.26 -0.64
CA ARG A 357 -18.35 -0.59 -1.23
C ARG A 357 -17.85 -1.95 -0.74
N TYR A 358 -17.06 -2.63 -1.58
CA TYR A 358 -16.22 -3.73 -1.11
C TYR A 358 -15.09 -3.16 -0.26
N SER A 359 -14.68 -3.89 0.79
CA SER A 359 -13.46 -3.50 1.52
C SER A 359 -12.22 -3.70 0.65
N TYR A 360 -12.24 -4.72 -0.22
CA TYR A 360 -11.21 -5.02 -1.22
C TYR A 360 -11.89 -5.11 -2.58
N ASP A 361 -11.76 -4.08 -3.42
CA ASP A 361 -12.45 -4.03 -4.72
C ASP A 361 -12.04 -5.21 -5.61
N GLN A 362 -10.78 -5.64 -5.53
CA GLN A 362 -10.24 -6.77 -6.29
C GLN A 362 -10.81 -8.14 -5.86
N HIS A 363 -11.44 -8.25 -4.69
CA HIS A 363 -12.05 -9.49 -4.20
C HIS A 363 -13.49 -9.68 -4.64
N LYS A 364 -14.12 -8.68 -5.26
CA LYS A 364 -15.53 -8.72 -5.70
C LYS A 364 -15.89 -10.02 -6.45
N ASP A 365 -15.02 -10.45 -7.35
CA ASP A 365 -15.26 -11.60 -8.23
C ASP A 365 -14.39 -12.83 -7.85
N ILE A 366 -13.78 -12.82 -6.66
CA ILE A 366 -12.93 -13.90 -6.16
C ILE A 366 -13.69 -14.76 -5.16
N LYS A 367 -13.52 -16.08 -5.28
CA LYS A 367 -14.09 -17.04 -4.34
C LYS A 367 -13.06 -17.44 -3.29
N LEU A 368 -13.27 -16.98 -2.06
CA LEU A 368 -12.47 -17.33 -0.89
C LEU A 368 -13.03 -18.57 -0.18
N THR A 369 -12.19 -19.26 0.57
CA THR A 369 -12.55 -20.48 1.30
C THR A 369 -12.90 -20.15 2.75
N PRO A 370 -14.13 -20.42 3.21
CA PRO A 370 -14.51 -20.18 4.60
C PRO A 370 -13.81 -21.17 5.55
N THR A 371 -13.50 -20.69 6.74
CA THR A 371 -12.98 -21.49 7.86
C THR A 371 -14.13 -22.02 8.69
N VAL A 372 -14.02 -23.28 9.10
CA VAL A 372 -14.95 -23.95 10.02
C VAL A 372 -14.35 -23.90 11.43
N VAL A 373 -15.11 -23.35 12.39
CA VAL A 373 -14.71 -23.36 13.80
C VAL A 373 -15.23 -24.62 14.48
N LYS A 374 -14.41 -25.21 15.36
CA LYS A 374 -14.72 -26.38 16.17
C LYS A 374 -14.21 -26.18 17.58
N VAL A 375 -14.86 -26.83 18.53
CA VAL A 375 -14.37 -26.97 19.90
C VAL A 375 -13.94 -28.42 20.11
N VAL A 376 -12.64 -28.63 20.33
CA VAL A 376 -12.07 -29.96 20.59
C VAL A 376 -11.81 -30.10 22.08
N LYS A 377 -12.11 -31.26 22.66
CA LYS A 377 -11.65 -31.58 24.01
C LYS A 377 -10.26 -32.20 23.97
N ASN A 378 -9.30 -31.63 24.69
CA ASN A 378 -7.98 -32.24 24.85
C ASN A 378 -8.05 -33.46 25.77
N ARG A 379 -6.93 -34.17 25.93
CA ARG A 379 -6.81 -35.36 26.78
C ARG A 379 -7.09 -35.11 28.27
N GLU A 380 -7.04 -33.85 28.71
CA GLU A 380 -7.36 -33.41 30.07
C GLU A 380 -8.82 -32.94 30.21
N GLY A 381 -9.60 -32.99 29.12
CA GLY A 381 -11.02 -32.64 29.08
C GLY A 381 -11.31 -31.16 28.82
N GLU A 382 -10.29 -30.35 28.57
CA GLU A 382 -10.40 -28.91 28.34
C GLU A 382 -10.82 -28.60 26.90
N GLU A 383 -11.61 -27.54 26.72
CA GLU A 383 -12.08 -27.09 25.42
C GLU A 383 -11.02 -26.23 24.71
N LEU A 384 -10.63 -26.65 23.51
CA LEU A 384 -9.71 -25.96 22.62
C LEU A 384 -10.46 -25.44 21.39
N GLU A 385 -10.43 -24.13 21.19
CA GLU A 385 -10.99 -23.50 20.00
C GLU A 385 -10.09 -23.76 18.79
N THR A 386 -10.62 -24.43 17.79
CA THR A 386 -9.87 -24.99 16.66
C THR A 386 -10.49 -24.51 15.35
N TYR A 387 -9.64 -24.04 14.43
CA TYR A 387 -10.05 -23.52 13.13
C TYR A 387 -9.57 -24.43 12.01
N PHE A 388 -10.49 -24.87 11.17
CA PHE A 388 -10.19 -25.69 10.02
C PHE A 388 -10.59 -24.99 8.72
N THR A 389 -9.60 -24.62 7.92
CA THR A 389 -9.82 -24.10 6.56
C THR A 389 -9.55 -25.23 5.57
N PRO A 390 -10.56 -25.74 4.85
CA PRO A 390 -10.31 -26.77 3.85
C PRO A 390 -9.52 -26.21 2.66
N ALA A 391 -8.86 -27.08 1.90
CA ALA A 391 -8.35 -26.73 0.58
C ALA A 391 -9.49 -26.30 -0.35
N ALA A 392 -9.20 -25.39 -1.28
CA ALA A 392 -10.14 -25.07 -2.34
C ALA A 392 -10.43 -26.31 -3.18
N LYS A 393 -11.71 -26.61 -3.41
CA LYS A 393 -12.16 -27.88 -4.01
C LYS A 393 -11.50 -28.21 -5.37
N PHE A 394 -11.19 -27.19 -6.18
CA PHE A 394 -10.62 -27.38 -7.52
C PHE A 394 -9.11 -27.73 -7.49
N SER A 395 -8.43 -27.46 -6.38
CA SER A 395 -6.98 -27.61 -6.21
C SER A 395 -6.58 -28.52 -5.05
N ASP A 396 -7.53 -29.17 -4.36
CA ASP A 396 -7.27 -30.01 -3.17
C ASP A 396 -6.19 -31.08 -3.42
N LEU A 397 -5.04 -30.91 -2.76
CA LEU A 397 -3.90 -31.83 -2.81
C LEU A 397 -4.00 -32.95 -1.77
N ASN A 398 -5.03 -32.91 -0.91
CA ASN A 398 -5.22 -33.80 0.23
C ASN A 398 -4.03 -33.77 1.21
N VAL A 399 -3.52 -32.56 1.47
CA VAL A 399 -2.41 -32.25 2.38
C VAL A 399 -2.93 -31.37 3.51
N LEU A 400 -2.57 -31.73 4.74
CA LEU A 400 -2.88 -30.94 5.94
C LEU A 400 -1.66 -30.12 6.38
N LEU A 401 -1.84 -28.82 6.58
CA LEU A 401 -0.90 -27.92 7.22
C LEU A 401 -1.37 -27.66 8.65
N VAL A 402 -0.59 -28.10 9.63
CA VAL A 402 -0.83 -27.77 11.04
C VAL A 402 -0.07 -26.48 11.34
N MET A 403 -0.82 -25.42 11.63
CA MET A 403 -0.31 -24.05 11.72
C MET A 403 -0.53 -23.47 13.13
N PRO A 404 0.36 -23.76 14.10
CA PRO A 404 0.33 -23.08 15.39
C PRO A 404 0.67 -21.60 15.25
N HIS A 405 -0.07 -20.74 15.98
CA HIS A 405 0.19 -19.31 16.02
C HIS A 405 1.44 -18.94 16.84
N GLY A 406 1.86 -17.67 16.76
CA GLY A 406 2.95 -17.10 17.56
C GLY A 406 2.55 -16.79 19.01
N GLY A 407 3.43 -16.12 19.77
CA GLY A 407 3.24 -15.86 21.20
C GLY A 407 4.25 -16.65 22.05
N PRO A 408 3.89 -17.78 22.70
CA PRO A 408 2.58 -18.45 22.69
C PRO A 408 1.54 -17.86 23.65
N VAL A 409 2.00 -17.28 24.77
CA VAL A 409 1.12 -16.81 25.84
C VAL A 409 0.60 -15.43 25.50
N GLY A 410 -0.70 -15.21 25.67
CA GLY A 410 -1.31 -13.90 25.45
C GLY A 410 -1.64 -13.58 23.98
N VAL A 411 -1.44 -14.52 23.06
CA VAL A 411 -1.77 -14.41 21.62
C VAL A 411 -2.81 -15.45 21.25
N ARG A 412 -3.59 -15.24 20.18
CA ARG A 412 -4.59 -16.20 19.70
C ARG A 412 -4.75 -16.10 18.19
N ASP A 413 -5.30 -17.15 17.59
CA ASP A 413 -5.86 -17.14 16.25
C ASP A 413 -7.32 -16.64 16.24
N ASP A 414 -7.66 -16.01 15.12
CA ASP A 414 -8.98 -15.44 14.82
C ASP A 414 -9.61 -16.09 13.56
N ASN A 415 -10.90 -15.81 13.32
CA ASN A 415 -11.68 -16.32 12.19
C ASN A 415 -12.10 -15.22 11.20
N TYR A 416 -11.24 -14.22 11.01
CA TYR A 416 -11.38 -13.19 9.97
C TYR A 416 -10.75 -13.63 8.64
N TYR A 417 -10.91 -12.81 7.60
CA TYR A 417 -10.14 -12.95 6.37
C TYR A 417 -8.65 -12.81 6.66
N ASP A 418 -7.85 -13.77 6.18
CA ASP A 418 -6.40 -13.76 6.27
C ASP A 418 -5.81 -14.13 4.89
N PRO A 419 -4.94 -13.29 4.31
CA PRO A 419 -4.44 -13.48 2.96
C PRO A 419 -3.55 -14.73 2.81
N LEU A 420 -2.78 -15.09 3.85
CA LEU A 420 -1.92 -16.28 3.83
C LEU A 420 -2.76 -17.56 3.88
N ILE A 421 -3.80 -17.58 4.72
CA ILE A 421 -4.73 -18.72 4.81
C ILE A 421 -5.48 -18.91 3.48
N GLN A 422 -5.95 -17.82 2.88
CA GLN A 422 -6.61 -17.87 1.57
C GLN A 422 -5.67 -18.29 0.44
N PHE A 423 -4.42 -17.81 0.46
CA PHE A 423 -3.40 -18.24 -0.48
C PHE A 423 -3.14 -19.74 -0.37
N LEU A 424 -2.83 -20.26 0.81
CA LEU A 424 -2.52 -21.68 1.01
C LEU A 424 -3.72 -22.59 0.69
N SER A 425 -4.93 -22.20 1.08
CA SER A 425 -6.15 -22.91 0.71
C SER A 425 -6.33 -22.97 -0.81
N ASN A 426 -6.12 -21.85 -1.51
CA ASN A 426 -6.19 -21.77 -2.96
C ASN A 426 -5.10 -22.60 -3.66
N ARG A 427 -3.90 -22.69 -3.07
CA ARG A 427 -2.80 -23.56 -3.54
C ARG A 427 -3.04 -25.05 -3.31
N GLY A 428 -4.10 -25.41 -2.57
CA GLY A 428 -4.59 -26.78 -2.45
C GLY A 428 -4.38 -27.43 -1.09
N TYR A 429 -4.02 -26.65 -0.07
CA TYR A 429 -3.76 -27.15 1.28
C TYR A 429 -4.96 -26.97 2.20
N SER A 430 -5.23 -27.96 3.05
CA SER A 430 -6.12 -27.75 4.20
C SER A 430 -5.29 -27.28 5.38
N ILE A 431 -5.79 -26.32 6.17
CA ILE A 431 -5.06 -25.70 7.27
C ILE A 431 -5.80 -25.91 8.58
N LEU A 432 -5.08 -26.30 9.63
CA LEU A 432 -5.57 -26.44 10.99
C LEU A 432 -4.83 -25.47 11.91
N ARG A 433 -5.57 -24.61 12.59
CA ARG A 433 -5.07 -23.68 13.61
C ARG A 433 -5.76 -23.93 14.94
N VAL A 434 -5.08 -23.70 16.06
CA VAL A 434 -5.57 -24.08 17.40
C VAL A 434 -5.24 -22.98 18.40
N ASN A 435 -6.25 -22.50 19.12
CA ASN A 435 -6.07 -21.74 20.35
C ASN A 435 -5.84 -22.73 21.50
N TYR A 436 -4.57 -23.01 21.76
CA TYR A 436 -4.09 -23.95 22.76
C TYR A 436 -4.03 -23.31 24.17
N SER A 437 -3.61 -24.09 25.18
CA SER A 437 -3.34 -23.56 26.53
C SER A 437 -2.29 -22.44 26.50
N GLY A 438 -2.62 -21.27 27.03
CA GLY A 438 -1.80 -20.06 26.88
C GLY A 438 -2.41 -18.99 25.98
N SER A 439 -3.31 -19.36 25.07
CA SER A 439 -3.96 -18.38 24.19
C SER A 439 -4.82 -17.39 24.98
N THR A 440 -4.91 -16.14 24.51
CA THR A 440 -5.69 -15.09 25.19
C THR A 440 -7.18 -15.13 24.86
N GLY A 441 -8.01 -14.49 25.69
CA GLY A 441 -9.45 -14.35 25.48
C GLY A 441 -10.32 -15.33 26.26
N PHE A 442 -9.71 -16.24 27.04
CA PHE A 442 -10.39 -17.31 27.80
C PHE A 442 -10.19 -17.17 29.33
N GLY A 443 -9.68 -16.03 29.80
CA GLY A 443 -9.33 -15.79 31.20
C GLY A 443 -7.87 -16.10 31.55
N LYS A 444 -7.41 -15.54 32.67
CA LYS A 444 -6.03 -15.69 33.21
C LYS A 444 -5.68 -17.15 33.44
N ALA A 445 -6.59 -17.95 33.99
CA ALA A 445 -6.35 -19.36 34.31
C ALA A 445 -6.06 -20.18 33.05
N HIS A 446 -6.69 -19.89 31.91
CA HIS A 446 -6.35 -20.54 30.63
C HIS A 446 -4.99 -20.07 30.10
N MET A 447 -4.71 -18.78 30.22
CA MET A 447 -3.44 -18.18 29.81
C MET A 447 -2.25 -18.72 30.63
N GLU A 448 -2.39 -18.84 31.95
CA GLU A 448 -1.36 -19.38 32.85
C GLU A 448 -1.05 -20.86 32.57
N LYS A 449 -1.94 -21.62 31.94
CA LYS A 449 -1.63 -23.00 31.54
C LYS A 449 -0.58 -23.08 30.43
N GLY A 450 -0.30 -22.00 29.71
CA GLY A 450 0.77 -21.94 28.72
C GLY A 450 2.15 -21.61 29.32
N ARG A 451 2.20 -21.13 30.57
CA ARG A 451 3.43 -20.70 31.23
C ARG A 451 4.44 -21.83 31.35
N GLY A 452 5.61 -21.64 30.74
CA GLY A 452 6.70 -22.62 30.73
C GLY A 452 6.39 -23.93 29.98
N GLN A 453 5.29 -24.00 29.23
CA GLN A 453 4.79 -25.24 28.61
C GLN A 453 5.21 -25.44 27.14
N LEU A 454 6.18 -24.69 26.64
CA LEU A 454 6.75 -24.88 25.30
C LEU A 454 7.40 -26.28 25.20
N GLY A 455 7.07 -27.03 24.15
CA GLY A 455 7.50 -28.41 23.95
C GLY A 455 6.79 -29.42 24.87
N LEU A 456 5.72 -29.01 25.56
CA LEU A 456 5.03 -29.81 26.58
C LEU A 456 3.51 -29.80 26.35
N LYS A 457 2.76 -29.13 27.22
CA LYS A 457 1.30 -29.10 27.17
C LYS A 457 0.78 -28.43 25.89
N ILE A 458 1.43 -27.37 25.43
CA ILE A 458 0.98 -26.62 24.25
C ILE A 458 0.99 -27.51 23.00
N GLU A 459 2.09 -28.20 22.74
CA GLU A 459 2.21 -29.14 21.64
C GLU A 459 1.21 -30.30 21.77
N ARG A 460 0.96 -30.82 22.98
CA ARG A 460 -0.05 -31.86 23.21
C ARG A 460 -1.47 -31.40 22.86
N ASP A 461 -1.83 -30.17 23.20
CA ASP A 461 -3.12 -29.57 22.83
C ASP A 461 -3.29 -29.52 21.31
N ILE A 462 -2.24 -29.07 20.60
CA ILE A 462 -2.24 -29.04 19.12
C ILE A 462 -2.43 -30.46 18.56
N VAL A 463 -1.70 -31.44 19.10
CA VAL A 463 -1.80 -32.85 18.68
C VAL A 463 -3.18 -33.43 18.93
N ASP A 464 -3.83 -33.08 20.05
CA ASP A 464 -5.19 -33.54 20.35
C ASP A 464 -6.20 -32.99 19.33
N SER A 465 -6.06 -31.72 18.94
CA SER A 465 -6.86 -31.12 17.86
C SER A 465 -6.59 -31.74 16.49
N VAL A 466 -5.34 -32.06 16.16
CA VAL A 466 -4.99 -32.81 14.95
C VAL A 466 -5.67 -34.18 14.94
N ASN A 467 -5.56 -34.94 16.04
CA ASN A 467 -6.15 -36.27 16.16
C ASN A 467 -7.68 -36.24 16.09
N ALA A 468 -8.32 -35.21 16.66
CA ALA A 468 -9.76 -35.00 16.52
C ALA A 468 -10.16 -34.80 15.06
N LEU A 469 -9.45 -33.96 14.31
CA LEU A 469 -9.70 -33.75 12.88
C LEU A 469 -9.51 -35.04 12.06
N LEU A 470 -8.48 -35.84 12.35
CA LEU A 470 -8.18 -37.07 11.61
C LEU A 470 -9.23 -38.16 11.75
N LYS A 471 -10.04 -38.14 12.82
CA LYS A 471 -11.19 -39.04 12.97
C LYS A 471 -12.30 -38.74 11.96
N GLU A 472 -12.40 -37.49 11.50
CA GLU A 472 -13.43 -37.05 10.56
C GLU A 472 -12.94 -37.05 9.11
N ARG A 473 -11.65 -36.76 8.90
CA ARG A 473 -11.06 -36.61 7.57
C ARG A 473 -9.65 -37.16 7.52
N SER A 474 -9.41 -38.08 6.58
CA SER A 474 -8.07 -38.58 6.29
C SER A 474 -7.29 -37.62 5.38
N PHE A 475 -5.99 -37.46 5.63
CA PHE A 475 -5.06 -36.74 4.76
C PHE A 475 -3.93 -37.65 4.28
N LYS A 476 -3.45 -37.46 3.05
CA LYS A 476 -2.36 -38.27 2.49
C LYS A 476 -0.99 -37.86 3.01
N LYS A 477 -0.81 -36.58 3.30
CA LYS A 477 0.43 -35.97 3.79
C LYS A 477 0.08 -34.87 4.81
N ARG A 478 1.03 -34.58 5.69
CA ARG A 478 0.91 -33.52 6.69
C ARG A 478 2.25 -32.78 6.82
N CYS A 479 2.18 -31.47 6.96
CA CYS A 479 3.32 -30.64 7.35
C CYS A 479 2.96 -29.77 8.53
N SER A 480 3.96 -29.41 9.32
CA SER A 480 3.85 -28.42 10.38
C SER A 480 4.48 -27.12 9.90
N ILE A 481 3.74 -26.01 10.00
CA ILE A 481 4.21 -24.71 9.52
C ILE A 481 3.90 -23.63 10.55
N GLY A 482 4.79 -22.69 10.80
CA GLY A 482 4.49 -21.62 11.74
C GLY A 482 5.56 -20.55 11.84
N PHE A 483 5.19 -19.46 12.50
CA PHE A 483 6.02 -18.26 12.62
C PHE A 483 6.16 -17.84 14.09
N SER A 484 7.31 -17.27 14.48
CA SER A 484 7.61 -16.95 15.88
C SER A 484 7.62 -18.21 16.75
N TYR A 485 6.95 -18.24 17.90
CA TYR A 485 6.68 -19.48 18.62
C TYR A 485 6.07 -20.57 17.72
N GLY A 486 5.23 -20.23 16.74
CA GLY A 486 4.71 -21.19 15.79
C GLY A 486 5.82 -21.88 14.98
N GLY A 487 6.94 -21.20 14.70
CA GLY A 487 8.10 -21.80 14.04
C GLY A 487 8.85 -22.78 14.93
N TYR A 488 8.99 -22.45 16.22
CA TYR A 488 9.44 -23.40 17.25
C TYR A 488 8.52 -24.63 17.32
N SER A 489 7.21 -24.41 17.44
CA SER A 489 6.22 -25.46 17.62
C SER A 489 6.13 -26.35 16.37
N ALA A 490 6.26 -25.76 15.17
CA ALA A 490 6.32 -26.52 13.92
C ALA A 490 7.48 -27.53 13.91
N PHE A 491 8.66 -27.14 14.38
CA PHE A 491 9.78 -28.05 14.55
C PHE A 491 9.48 -29.13 15.60
N MET A 492 8.98 -28.73 16.78
CA MET A 492 8.71 -29.66 17.88
C MET A 492 7.67 -30.72 17.52
N LEU A 493 6.58 -30.34 16.84
CA LEU A 493 5.57 -31.29 16.36
C LEU A 493 6.16 -32.37 15.45
N ALA A 494 7.12 -32.01 14.59
CA ALA A 494 7.79 -32.95 13.69
C ALA A 494 8.83 -33.83 14.38
N VAL A 495 9.46 -33.35 15.47
CA VAL A 495 10.35 -34.18 16.30
C VAL A 495 9.55 -35.14 17.17
N ASP A 496 8.43 -34.70 17.73
CA ASP A 496 7.57 -35.52 18.60
C ASP A 496 6.80 -36.59 17.83
N GLN A 497 6.43 -36.29 16.58
CA GLN A 497 5.72 -37.23 15.70
C GLN A 497 6.42 -37.37 14.34
N PRO A 498 7.61 -37.98 14.31
CA PRO A 498 8.49 -37.97 13.13
C PRO A 498 7.97 -38.74 11.92
N ASN A 499 6.95 -39.60 12.11
CA ASN A 499 6.31 -40.34 11.01
C ASN A 499 5.07 -39.62 10.45
N ASP A 500 4.52 -38.66 11.20
CA ASP A 500 3.27 -37.99 10.85
C ASP A 500 3.50 -36.78 9.97
N TYR A 501 4.56 -36.02 10.23
CA TYR A 501 4.94 -34.83 9.49
C TYR A 501 6.03 -35.17 8.49
N GLN A 502 5.84 -34.80 7.22
CA GLN A 502 6.80 -35.03 6.14
C GLN A 502 7.50 -33.76 5.66
N CYS A 503 7.11 -32.58 6.16
CA CYS A 503 7.84 -31.33 5.93
C CYS A 503 7.58 -30.32 7.06
N VAL A 504 8.54 -29.40 7.25
CA VAL A 504 8.47 -28.35 8.28
C VAL A 504 8.76 -26.98 7.67
N VAL A 505 7.97 -25.97 8.00
CA VAL A 505 8.28 -24.57 7.69
C VAL A 505 8.33 -23.80 8.99
N ALA A 506 9.51 -23.31 9.35
CA ALA A 506 9.76 -22.64 10.61
C ALA A 506 10.31 -21.23 10.33
N GLY A 507 9.48 -20.21 10.51
CA GLY A 507 9.85 -18.82 10.26
C GLY A 507 9.99 -17.99 11.53
N PHE A 508 10.96 -17.09 11.58
CA PHE A 508 11.20 -16.15 12.68
C PHE A 508 11.19 -16.81 14.07
N GLY A 509 11.66 -18.05 14.16
CA GLY A 509 11.44 -18.91 15.31
C GLY A 509 12.52 -18.81 16.40
N ILE A 510 12.11 -19.07 17.64
CA ILE A 510 13.02 -19.23 18.79
C ILE A 510 13.48 -20.68 18.86
N TYR A 511 14.70 -21.00 18.44
CA TYR A 511 15.17 -22.39 18.34
C TYR A 511 16.08 -22.84 19.49
N ASP A 512 16.49 -21.91 20.35
CA ASP A 512 17.39 -22.16 21.49
C ASP A 512 16.82 -21.44 22.72
N LEU A 513 16.06 -22.14 23.56
CA LEU A 513 15.41 -21.52 24.72
C LEU A 513 16.42 -20.99 25.74
N LYS A 514 17.64 -21.57 25.79
CA LYS A 514 18.71 -21.08 26.68
C LYS A 514 19.31 -19.77 26.18
N LEU A 515 19.34 -19.57 24.86
CA LEU A 515 19.85 -18.34 24.28
C LEU A 515 19.04 -17.12 24.73
N LEU A 516 17.73 -17.24 24.92
CA LEU A 516 16.88 -16.13 25.41
C LEU A 516 17.38 -15.49 26.71
N PHE A 517 18.03 -16.26 27.58
CA PHE A 517 18.56 -15.79 28.85
C PHE A 517 19.91 -15.07 28.74
N ASN A 518 20.56 -15.11 27.58
CA ASN A 518 21.94 -14.66 27.41
C ASN A 518 22.20 -13.91 26.08
N ASP A 519 21.21 -13.78 25.20
CA ASP A 519 21.36 -13.18 23.87
C ASP A 519 21.54 -11.65 23.93
N SER A 520 21.00 -11.00 24.95
CA SER A 520 20.96 -9.54 25.05
C SER A 520 21.51 -9.02 26.37
N ASN A 521 22.08 -7.81 26.36
CA ASN A 521 22.38 -7.08 27.60
C ASN A 521 21.11 -6.86 28.45
N PHE A 522 19.93 -6.80 27.82
CA PHE A 522 18.64 -6.77 28.52
C PHE A 522 18.40 -8.03 29.36
N ALA A 523 19.06 -9.15 29.08
CA ALA A 523 18.90 -10.37 29.86
C ALA A 523 19.48 -10.28 31.29
N ALA A 524 20.31 -9.27 31.57
CA ALA A 524 20.73 -8.93 32.93
C ALA A 524 19.66 -8.15 33.72
N ILE A 525 18.63 -7.62 33.05
CA ILE A 525 17.51 -6.92 33.69
C ILE A 525 16.56 -7.96 34.28
N LYS A 526 16.27 -7.82 35.58
CA LYS A 526 15.44 -8.76 36.33
C LYS A 526 14.06 -8.90 35.70
N GLU A 527 13.44 -7.80 35.31
CA GLU A 527 12.10 -7.75 34.73
C GLU A 527 12.04 -8.47 33.38
N TYR A 528 13.08 -8.31 32.55
CA TYR A 528 13.18 -9.04 31.28
C TYR A 528 13.32 -10.53 31.52
N ARG A 529 14.17 -10.91 32.49
CA ARG A 529 14.39 -12.31 32.83
C ARG A 529 13.12 -12.96 33.37
N GLU A 530 12.39 -12.31 34.26
CA GLU A 530 11.08 -12.77 34.74
C GLU A 530 10.07 -12.93 33.59
N ALA A 531 10.08 -12.03 32.60
CA ALA A 531 9.23 -12.15 31.42
C ALA A 531 9.61 -13.36 30.53
N VAL A 532 10.90 -13.64 30.37
CA VAL A 532 11.37 -14.85 29.68
C VAL A 532 10.96 -16.11 30.45
N GLU A 533 11.21 -16.17 31.75
CA GLU A 533 10.84 -17.31 32.60
C GLU A 533 9.33 -17.56 32.63
N TYR A 534 8.53 -16.50 32.58
CA TYR A 534 7.08 -16.58 32.48
C TYR A 534 6.65 -17.31 31.19
N VAL A 535 7.36 -17.14 30.08
CA VAL A 535 7.01 -17.80 28.83
C VAL A 535 7.61 -19.19 28.76
N VAL A 536 8.94 -19.34 28.94
CA VAL A 536 9.67 -20.58 28.61
C VAL A 536 9.97 -21.47 29.83
N GLY A 537 9.74 -20.97 31.04
CA GLY A 537 10.11 -21.61 32.30
C GLY A 537 11.45 -21.11 32.82
N GLU A 538 11.78 -21.46 34.07
CA GLU A 538 13.04 -21.07 34.72
C GLU A 538 14.27 -21.55 33.93
N GLU A 539 15.35 -20.75 33.98
CA GLU A 539 16.61 -21.14 33.34
C GLU A 539 17.14 -22.45 33.97
N SER A 540 17.18 -23.50 33.16
CA SER A 540 17.59 -24.84 33.56
C SER A 540 18.23 -25.59 32.40
N GLU A 541 18.93 -26.69 32.68
CA GLU A 541 19.46 -27.57 31.63
C GLU A 541 18.35 -28.28 30.86
N ASP A 542 17.19 -28.52 31.48
CA ASP A 542 16.01 -29.17 30.89
C ASP A 542 15.46 -28.39 29.68
N LEU A 543 15.73 -27.08 29.58
CA LEU A 543 15.40 -26.28 28.40
C LEU A 543 16.06 -26.82 27.12
N LYS A 544 17.20 -27.50 27.22
CA LYS A 544 17.85 -28.14 26.07
C LYS A 544 17.01 -29.26 25.48
N GLU A 545 16.32 -30.04 26.33
CA GLU A 545 15.46 -31.15 25.90
C GLU A 545 14.23 -30.68 25.12
N ARG A 546 13.95 -29.38 25.16
CA ARG A 546 12.83 -28.72 24.50
C ARG A 546 13.30 -27.63 23.53
N SER A 547 14.57 -27.61 23.16
CA SER A 547 15.15 -26.59 22.28
C SER A 547 15.54 -27.20 20.93
N PRO A 548 14.93 -26.77 19.81
CA PRO A 548 15.20 -27.30 18.48
C PRO A 548 16.68 -27.48 18.12
N VAL A 549 17.56 -26.55 18.52
CA VAL A 549 19.00 -26.65 18.23
C VAL A 549 19.65 -27.91 18.81
N TYR A 550 19.21 -28.39 19.97
CA TYR A 550 19.73 -29.61 20.61
C TYR A 550 19.01 -30.88 20.17
N LEU A 551 17.91 -30.75 19.42
CA LEU A 551 17.08 -31.84 18.93
C LEU A 551 17.17 -32.02 17.41
N ALA A 552 18.07 -31.27 16.74
CA ALA A 552 18.23 -31.28 15.29
C ALA A 552 18.52 -32.68 14.71
N ASP A 553 19.19 -33.55 15.47
CA ASP A 553 19.46 -34.94 15.09
C ASP A 553 18.19 -35.82 15.02
N LYS A 554 17.13 -35.46 15.74
CA LYS A 554 15.86 -36.18 15.78
C LYS A 554 14.91 -35.78 14.65
N LEU A 555 15.16 -34.68 13.94
CA LEU A 555 14.32 -34.26 12.83
C LEU A 555 14.52 -35.19 11.62
N ASN A 556 13.43 -35.79 11.14
CA ASN A 556 13.43 -36.64 9.94
C ASN A 556 12.91 -35.93 8.68
N SER A 557 12.14 -34.86 8.86
CA SER A 557 11.55 -34.10 7.76
C SER A 557 12.52 -33.04 7.20
N PRO A 558 12.47 -32.74 5.90
CA PRO A 558 13.03 -31.51 5.36
C PRO A 558 12.43 -30.29 6.07
N ILE A 559 13.25 -29.27 6.33
CA ILE A 559 12.83 -28.02 6.96
C ILE A 559 13.22 -26.79 6.16
N LEU A 560 12.30 -25.83 6.02
CA LEU A 560 12.58 -24.48 5.56
C LEU A 560 12.68 -23.54 6.77
N ILE A 561 13.83 -22.88 6.93
CA ILE A 561 14.07 -21.86 7.95
C ILE A 561 13.94 -20.47 7.31
N VAL A 562 13.02 -19.65 7.80
CA VAL A 562 12.89 -18.25 7.37
C VAL A 562 13.22 -17.32 8.53
N GLY A 563 13.88 -16.19 8.29
CA GLY A 563 14.15 -15.21 9.34
C GLY A 563 14.45 -13.81 8.81
N GLY A 564 14.29 -12.79 9.65
CA GLY A 564 14.73 -11.42 9.38
C GLY A 564 16.12 -11.19 9.97
N LYS A 565 17.01 -10.53 9.23
CA LYS A 565 18.37 -10.24 9.73
C LYS A 565 18.36 -9.27 10.92
N GLU A 566 17.36 -8.39 11.00
CA GLU A 566 17.21 -7.35 12.02
C GLU A 566 16.14 -7.70 13.06
N ASP A 567 15.75 -8.98 13.17
CA ASP A 567 14.71 -9.44 14.10
C ASP A 567 15.13 -9.19 15.57
N PRO A 568 14.44 -8.30 16.32
CA PRO A 568 14.81 -8.00 17.69
C PRO A 568 14.21 -8.98 18.72
N ARG A 569 13.29 -9.86 18.30
CA ARG A 569 12.58 -10.81 19.17
C ARG A 569 13.16 -12.21 19.06
N ALA A 570 13.28 -12.70 17.83
CA ALA A 570 13.90 -13.98 17.49
C ALA A 570 15.15 -13.69 16.67
N ARG A 571 16.20 -13.18 17.33
CA ARG A 571 17.42 -12.76 16.65
C ARG A 571 17.95 -13.85 15.72
N ILE A 572 18.55 -13.41 14.63
CA ILE A 572 19.02 -14.28 13.54
C ILE A 572 19.95 -15.41 14.04
N GLU A 573 20.60 -15.22 15.18
CA GLU A 573 21.40 -16.24 15.86
C GLU A 573 20.64 -17.54 16.16
N HIS A 574 19.34 -17.47 16.53
CA HIS A 574 18.52 -18.68 16.68
C HIS A 574 18.49 -19.50 15.39
N SER A 575 18.19 -18.84 14.27
CA SER A 575 18.13 -19.48 12.95
C SER A 575 19.49 -20.01 12.50
N ASN A 576 20.56 -19.25 12.74
CA ASN A 576 21.93 -19.67 12.41
C ASN A 576 22.39 -20.88 13.21
N ARG A 577 22.09 -20.95 14.52
CA ARG A 577 22.41 -22.12 15.35
C ARG A 577 21.67 -23.36 14.88
N LEU A 578 20.37 -23.25 14.60
CA LEU A 578 19.59 -24.39 14.12
C LEU A 578 20.12 -24.87 12.75
N LYS A 579 20.33 -23.95 11.82
CA LYS A 579 20.95 -24.22 10.52
C LYS A 579 22.30 -24.93 10.67
N TYR A 580 23.16 -24.46 11.57
CA TYR A 580 24.46 -25.07 11.83
C TYR A 580 24.30 -26.52 12.32
N MET A 581 23.44 -26.75 13.31
CA MET A 581 23.23 -28.08 13.89
C MET A 581 22.60 -29.06 12.89
N LEU A 582 21.62 -28.61 12.09
CA LEU A 582 21.06 -29.42 11.00
C LEU A 582 22.16 -29.83 9.99
N GLY A 583 23.08 -28.91 9.67
CA GLY A 583 24.25 -29.20 8.84
C GLY A 583 25.19 -30.25 9.45
N GLN A 584 25.50 -30.15 10.75
CA GLN A 584 26.32 -31.14 11.46
C GLN A 584 25.72 -32.54 11.41
N TYR A 585 24.40 -32.64 11.57
CA TYR A 585 23.67 -33.90 11.51
C TYR A 585 23.25 -34.32 10.09
N LYS A 586 23.70 -33.58 9.06
CA LYS A 586 23.40 -33.85 7.64
C LYS A 586 21.90 -33.99 7.37
N LYS A 587 21.08 -33.18 8.03
CA LYS A 587 19.65 -33.09 7.81
C LYS A 587 19.37 -32.30 6.53
N GLU A 588 18.24 -32.59 5.88
CA GLU A 588 17.79 -31.82 4.73
C GLU A 588 17.16 -30.51 5.20
N TYR A 589 17.73 -29.38 4.78
CA TYR A 589 17.18 -28.06 5.10
C TYR A 589 17.38 -27.07 3.96
N GLU A 590 16.45 -26.14 3.86
CA GLU A 590 16.56 -24.90 3.11
C GLU A 590 16.46 -23.72 4.08
N TYR A 591 17.03 -22.58 3.70
CA TYR A 591 16.91 -21.37 4.50
C TYR A 591 16.83 -20.12 3.62
N LEU A 592 16.18 -19.09 4.14
CA LEU A 592 16.13 -17.77 3.53
C LEU A 592 16.07 -16.69 4.61
N TYR A 593 16.97 -15.71 4.53
CA TYR A 593 16.99 -14.57 5.44
C TYR A 593 16.72 -13.28 4.67
N TYR A 594 15.78 -12.50 5.18
CA TYR A 594 15.37 -11.25 4.56
C TYR A 594 16.23 -10.08 5.10
N ASN A 595 16.69 -9.23 4.18
CA ASN A 595 17.40 -7.99 4.48
C ASN A 595 16.42 -6.95 5.03
N ASP A 596 16.88 -6.05 5.90
CA ASP A 596 16.08 -4.95 6.47
C ASP A 596 14.73 -5.38 7.07
N THR A 597 14.66 -6.62 7.57
CA THR A 597 13.43 -7.24 8.08
C THR A 597 13.58 -7.58 9.56
N GLY A 598 12.60 -7.17 10.36
CA GLY A 598 12.47 -7.49 11.77
C GLY A 598 11.75 -8.83 12.02
N HIS A 599 10.81 -8.84 12.97
CA HIS A 599 10.04 -10.03 13.36
C HIS A 599 8.75 -10.21 12.53
N GLY A 600 8.92 -10.36 11.21
CA GLY A 600 7.85 -10.34 10.21
C GLY A 600 8.10 -9.29 9.14
N HIS A 601 7.20 -9.22 8.15
CA HIS A 601 7.34 -8.34 6.99
C HIS A 601 6.56 -7.04 7.15
N ASP A 602 7.15 -5.93 6.71
CA ASP A 602 6.47 -4.63 6.63
C ASP A 602 5.94 -4.34 5.21
N SER A 603 6.03 -5.33 4.30
CA SER A 603 5.70 -5.19 2.87
C SER A 603 5.00 -6.43 2.34
N TRP A 604 3.86 -6.21 1.66
CA TRP A 604 3.13 -7.27 0.98
C TRP A 604 3.95 -8.01 -0.08
N ASN A 605 4.94 -7.36 -0.70
CA ASN A 605 5.84 -8.05 -1.65
C ASN A 605 6.67 -9.14 -0.95
N TRP A 606 7.11 -8.89 0.28
CA TRP A 606 7.90 -9.85 1.06
C TRP A 606 7.01 -10.99 1.58
N ASP A 607 5.77 -10.68 1.99
CA ASP A 607 4.76 -11.70 2.33
C ASP A 607 4.43 -12.60 1.13
N ILE A 608 4.20 -12.01 -0.04
CA ILE A 608 3.97 -12.75 -1.29
C ILE A 608 5.17 -13.65 -1.60
N HIS A 609 6.39 -13.12 -1.52
CA HIS A 609 7.61 -13.90 -1.74
C HIS A 609 7.69 -15.09 -0.78
N GLN A 610 7.46 -14.86 0.52
CA GLN A 610 7.50 -15.91 1.53
C GLN A 610 6.42 -16.98 1.31
N ALA A 611 5.20 -16.56 0.96
CA ALA A 611 4.09 -17.47 0.70
C ALA A 611 4.38 -18.37 -0.51
N ILE A 612 4.92 -17.80 -1.60
CA ILE A 612 5.32 -18.56 -2.79
C ILE A 612 6.47 -19.52 -2.46
N LEU A 613 7.50 -19.06 -1.75
CA LEU A 613 8.62 -19.90 -1.31
C LEU A 613 8.13 -21.08 -0.47
N THR A 614 7.20 -20.81 0.46
CA THR A 614 6.57 -21.81 1.31
C THR A 614 5.84 -22.87 0.48
N ASP A 615 4.99 -22.45 -0.48
CA ASP A 615 4.31 -23.40 -1.39
C ASP A 615 5.31 -24.23 -2.20
N GLN A 616 6.36 -23.62 -2.75
CA GLN A 616 7.36 -24.35 -3.54
C GLN A 616 8.14 -25.36 -2.70
N PHE A 617 8.55 -24.98 -1.49
CA PHE A 617 9.23 -25.87 -0.56
C PHE A 617 8.35 -27.07 -0.18
N ILE A 618 7.07 -26.83 0.16
CA ILE A 618 6.13 -27.91 0.52
C ILE A 618 5.93 -28.83 -0.68
N ARG A 619 5.72 -28.28 -1.89
CA ARG A 619 5.55 -29.10 -3.10
C ARG A 619 6.76 -29.97 -3.39
N LYS A 620 7.96 -29.41 -3.26
CA LYS A 620 9.22 -30.15 -3.45
C LYS A 620 9.35 -31.26 -2.40
N SER A 621 9.19 -30.93 -1.13
CA SER A 621 9.36 -31.86 0.00
C SER A 621 8.38 -33.03 -0.02
N LEU A 622 7.16 -32.78 -0.53
CA LEU A 622 6.10 -33.79 -0.60
C LEU A 622 5.92 -34.42 -2.00
N GLU A 623 6.79 -34.07 -2.95
CA GLU A 623 6.70 -34.51 -4.36
C GLU A 623 5.32 -34.23 -5.00
N LEU A 624 4.74 -33.07 -4.70
CA LEU A 624 3.41 -32.69 -5.17
C LEU A 624 3.44 -32.20 -6.62
N PRO A 625 2.33 -32.34 -7.36
CA PRO A 625 2.23 -31.80 -8.70
C PRO A 625 2.39 -30.28 -8.72
N ALA A 626 2.96 -29.76 -9.81
CA ALA A 626 3.04 -28.33 -10.04
C ALA A 626 1.63 -27.71 -10.22
N ILE A 627 1.49 -26.43 -9.91
CA ILE A 627 0.27 -25.64 -10.08
C ILE A 627 -0.20 -25.70 -11.52
N LYS A 628 -1.42 -26.18 -11.80
CA LYS A 628 -1.88 -26.43 -13.18
C LYS A 628 -1.88 -25.17 -14.06
N ASP A 629 -2.18 -24.01 -13.48
CA ASP A 629 -2.12 -22.72 -14.17
C ASP A 629 -0.66 -22.35 -14.48
N LYS A 630 -0.29 -22.43 -15.76
CA LYS A 630 1.07 -22.12 -16.22
C LYS A 630 1.41 -20.64 -16.07
N LYS A 631 0.45 -19.74 -16.27
CA LYS A 631 0.69 -18.28 -16.20
C LYS A 631 0.99 -17.88 -14.76
N LEU A 632 0.14 -18.33 -13.83
CA LEU A 632 0.36 -18.08 -12.41
C LEU A 632 1.69 -18.67 -11.93
N ARG A 633 2.00 -19.92 -12.32
CA ARG A 633 3.26 -20.56 -11.95
C ARG A 633 4.48 -19.79 -12.49
N ALA A 634 4.37 -19.24 -13.69
CA ALA A 634 5.44 -18.44 -14.28
C ALA A 634 5.64 -17.10 -13.53
N GLU A 635 4.55 -16.45 -13.09
CA GLU A 635 4.60 -15.26 -12.22
C GLU A 635 5.19 -15.60 -10.84
N ASP A 636 4.84 -16.75 -10.25
CA ASP A 636 5.40 -17.21 -8.99
C ASP A 636 6.93 -17.40 -9.10
N TYR A 637 7.41 -18.06 -10.17
CA TYR A 637 8.85 -18.21 -10.43
C TYR A 637 9.53 -16.87 -10.69
N PHE A 638 8.91 -15.96 -11.45
CA PHE A 638 9.43 -14.62 -11.67
C PHE A 638 9.60 -13.85 -10.35
N THR A 639 8.59 -13.92 -9.47
CA THR A 639 8.61 -13.24 -8.17
C THR A 639 9.77 -13.71 -7.31
N LEU A 640 10.01 -15.03 -7.24
CA LEU A 640 11.17 -15.57 -6.53
C LEU A 640 12.49 -15.20 -7.22
N ALA A 641 12.55 -15.26 -8.56
CA ALA A 641 13.78 -14.97 -9.31
C ALA A 641 14.23 -13.52 -9.10
N SER A 642 13.29 -12.58 -9.18
CA SER A 642 13.54 -11.15 -8.97
C SER A 642 14.13 -10.89 -7.59
N ALA A 643 13.59 -11.52 -6.54
CA ALA A 643 14.09 -11.36 -5.18
C ALA A 643 15.53 -11.88 -5.00
N TYR A 644 15.94 -12.93 -5.74
CA TYR A 644 17.33 -13.40 -5.72
C TYR A 644 18.27 -12.61 -6.64
N GLU A 645 17.76 -11.83 -7.58
CA GLU A 645 18.58 -11.01 -8.49
C GLU A 645 18.92 -9.66 -7.87
N PHE A 646 17.96 -9.04 -7.18
CA PHE A 646 18.12 -7.73 -6.56
C PHE A 646 18.33 -7.92 -5.04
N ASP A 647 19.41 -7.36 -4.48
CA ASP A 647 19.77 -7.48 -3.05
C ASP A 647 18.78 -6.75 -2.10
N ASP A 648 17.61 -6.35 -2.58
CA ASP A 648 16.62 -5.53 -1.88
C ASP A 648 15.69 -6.32 -0.95
N ILE A 649 15.57 -7.64 -1.15
CA ILE A 649 14.72 -8.51 -0.34
C ILE A 649 15.56 -9.56 0.40
N VAL A 650 16.46 -10.24 -0.31
CA VAL A 650 17.33 -11.32 0.21
C VAL A 650 18.72 -11.20 -0.42
N ASP A 651 19.70 -11.90 0.13
CA ASP A 651 21.03 -11.94 -0.46
C ASP A 651 21.01 -12.46 -1.91
N ASN A 652 21.72 -11.77 -2.80
CA ASN A 652 21.83 -12.10 -4.22
C ASN A 652 22.25 -13.56 -4.39
N ASN A 653 21.49 -14.28 -5.22
CA ASN A 653 21.82 -15.61 -5.65
C ASN A 653 21.52 -15.75 -7.13
N THR A 654 22.42 -15.24 -7.97
CA THR A 654 22.28 -15.26 -9.43
C THR A 654 22.03 -16.67 -9.98
N VAL A 655 22.61 -17.72 -9.38
CA VAL A 655 22.40 -19.11 -9.81
C VAL A 655 20.94 -19.53 -9.62
N LYS A 656 20.36 -19.25 -8.44
CA LYS A 656 18.92 -19.50 -8.18
C LYS A 656 18.03 -18.62 -9.06
N ALA A 657 18.36 -17.34 -9.18
CA ALA A 657 17.61 -16.40 -10.03
C ALA A 657 17.56 -16.89 -11.49
N VAL A 658 18.70 -17.29 -12.06
CA VAL A 658 18.79 -17.83 -13.43
C VAL A 658 17.96 -19.10 -13.61
N ALA A 659 17.99 -20.01 -12.63
CA ALA A 659 17.18 -21.23 -12.69
C ALA A 659 15.68 -20.90 -12.70
N LEU A 660 15.22 -20.04 -11.80
CA LEU A 660 13.83 -19.62 -11.70
C LEU A 660 13.38 -18.80 -12.92
N TYR A 661 14.21 -17.89 -13.43
CA TYR A 661 13.93 -17.17 -14.67
C TYR A 661 13.84 -18.10 -15.87
N ARG A 662 14.70 -19.12 -15.95
CA ARG A 662 14.62 -20.13 -17.01
C ARG A 662 13.30 -20.89 -16.95
N ASP A 663 12.88 -21.31 -15.76
CA ASP A 663 11.61 -22.03 -15.57
C ASP A 663 10.41 -21.14 -15.89
N ALA A 664 10.41 -19.88 -15.47
CA ALA A 664 9.38 -18.90 -15.82
C ALA A 664 9.35 -18.60 -17.33
N ALA A 665 10.51 -18.39 -17.95
CA ALA A 665 10.63 -18.14 -19.38
C ALA A 665 10.13 -19.34 -20.20
N ALA A 666 10.45 -20.57 -19.76
CA ALA A 666 9.96 -21.81 -20.37
C ALA A 666 8.42 -21.89 -20.37
N LEU A 667 7.77 -21.31 -19.36
CA LEU A 667 6.31 -21.20 -19.25
C LEU A 667 5.71 -20.00 -20.00
N GLY A 668 6.53 -19.20 -20.70
CA GLY A 668 6.08 -18.06 -21.48
C GLY A 668 6.08 -16.72 -20.74
N HIS A 669 6.82 -16.59 -19.63
CA HIS A 669 6.96 -15.31 -18.93
C HIS A 669 7.95 -14.39 -19.65
N ALA A 670 7.45 -13.28 -20.20
CA ALA A 670 8.22 -12.41 -21.08
C ALA A 670 9.35 -11.67 -20.34
N ASN A 671 9.06 -11.10 -19.17
CA ASN A 671 10.07 -10.40 -18.36
C ASN A 671 11.18 -11.36 -17.91
N SER A 672 10.84 -12.62 -17.61
CA SER A 672 11.85 -13.62 -17.21
C SER A 672 12.75 -13.99 -18.38
N ALA A 673 12.20 -14.12 -19.59
CA ALA A 673 13.00 -14.31 -20.79
C ALA A 673 13.95 -13.13 -21.03
N PHE A 674 13.46 -11.90 -20.84
CA PHE A 674 14.29 -10.70 -20.95
C PHE A 674 15.39 -10.60 -19.88
N ASN A 675 15.07 -10.82 -18.60
CA ASN A 675 16.04 -10.76 -17.52
C ASN A 675 17.10 -11.86 -17.66
N LEU A 676 16.68 -13.09 -18.02
CA LEU A 676 17.60 -14.17 -18.34
C LEU A 676 18.52 -13.81 -19.52
N ALA A 677 17.99 -13.21 -20.58
CA ALA A 677 18.80 -12.73 -21.70
C ALA A 677 19.84 -11.70 -21.25
N ALA A 678 19.45 -10.74 -20.40
CA ALA A 678 20.33 -9.71 -19.88
C ALA A 678 21.47 -10.28 -19.02
N ILE A 679 21.16 -11.21 -18.11
CA ILE A 679 22.15 -11.91 -17.27
C ILE A 679 23.16 -12.65 -18.16
N VAL A 680 22.67 -13.44 -19.12
CA VAL A 680 23.50 -14.23 -20.04
C VAL A 680 24.33 -13.34 -20.98
N HIS A 681 23.80 -12.18 -21.37
CA HIS A 681 24.50 -11.21 -22.20
C HIS A 681 25.67 -10.56 -21.43
N ARG A 682 25.46 -10.15 -20.18
CA ARG A 682 26.51 -9.53 -19.36
C ARG A 682 27.51 -10.55 -18.82
N GLY A 683 27.07 -11.80 -18.59
CA GLY A 683 27.86 -12.84 -17.96
C GLY A 683 27.84 -12.77 -16.44
N ASP A 684 26.77 -12.22 -15.85
CA ASP A 684 26.63 -12.06 -14.40
C ASP A 684 26.39 -13.44 -13.77
N GLY A 685 27.39 -14.00 -13.08
CA GLY A 685 27.28 -15.31 -12.42
C GLY A 685 27.13 -16.52 -13.35
N VAL A 686 27.15 -16.32 -14.68
CA VAL A 686 27.03 -17.36 -15.71
C VAL A 686 27.99 -17.11 -16.88
N THR A 687 28.31 -18.16 -17.64
CA THR A 687 29.13 -17.99 -18.86
C THR A 687 28.40 -17.09 -19.86
N LYS A 688 29.05 -15.97 -20.21
CA LYS A 688 28.57 -15.06 -21.24
C LYS A 688 28.31 -15.81 -22.55
N ASN A 689 27.09 -15.73 -23.07
CA ASN A 689 26.72 -16.37 -24.33
C ASN A 689 25.79 -15.46 -25.14
N TYR A 690 26.40 -14.76 -26.10
CA TYR A 690 25.70 -13.77 -26.90
C TYR A 690 24.54 -14.35 -27.73
N ASN A 691 24.76 -15.48 -28.40
CA ASN A 691 23.73 -16.11 -29.24
C ASN A 691 22.52 -16.53 -28.42
N MET A 692 22.77 -17.10 -27.23
CA MET A 692 21.71 -17.49 -26.31
C MET A 692 20.95 -16.27 -25.75
N ALA A 693 21.65 -15.18 -25.45
CA ALA A 693 21.00 -13.93 -25.04
C ALA A 693 20.08 -13.38 -26.14
N VAL A 694 20.54 -13.33 -27.39
CA VAL A 694 19.73 -12.89 -28.53
C VAL A 694 18.50 -13.77 -28.71
N GLU A 695 18.61 -15.08 -28.53
CA GLU A 695 17.47 -16.00 -28.59
C GLU A 695 16.42 -15.68 -27.52
N PHE A 696 16.84 -15.47 -26.27
CA PHE A 696 15.92 -15.13 -25.19
C PHE A 696 15.31 -13.73 -25.35
N TYR A 697 16.06 -12.74 -25.84
CA TYR A 697 15.48 -11.44 -26.19
C TYR A 697 14.43 -11.58 -27.30
N ARG A 698 14.70 -12.36 -28.36
CA ARG A 698 13.71 -12.62 -29.42
C ARG A 698 12.44 -13.27 -28.86
N ARG A 699 12.59 -14.24 -27.97
CA ARG A 699 11.46 -14.89 -27.29
C ARG A 699 10.64 -13.89 -26.46
N ALA A 700 11.29 -12.99 -25.71
CA ALA A 700 10.61 -11.95 -24.96
C ALA A 700 9.84 -10.99 -25.89
N ASP A 701 10.44 -10.58 -27.01
CA ASP A 701 9.79 -9.74 -28.04
C ASP A 701 8.60 -10.45 -28.72
N GLU A 702 8.69 -11.77 -28.96
CA GLU A 702 7.57 -12.62 -29.42
C GLU A 702 6.43 -12.75 -28.41
N LEU A 703 6.73 -12.62 -27.12
CA LEU A 703 5.74 -12.56 -26.05
C LEU A 703 5.21 -11.12 -25.82
N ASN A 704 5.45 -10.21 -26.76
CA ASN A 704 5.05 -8.80 -26.72
C ASN A 704 5.67 -8.00 -25.55
N PHE A 705 6.92 -8.30 -25.19
CA PHE A 705 7.69 -7.47 -24.24
C PHE A 705 8.57 -6.46 -25.00
N PRO A 706 8.15 -5.19 -25.12
CA PRO A 706 8.72 -4.25 -26.08
C PRO A 706 10.15 -3.81 -25.76
N ASP A 707 10.57 -3.84 -24.48
CA ASP A 707 11.96 -3.57 -24.09
C ASP A 707 12.95 -4.58 -24.70
N ALA A 708 12.51 -5.82 -24.94
CA ALA A 708 13.31 -6.80 -25.66
C ALA A 708 13.54 -6.38 -27.12
N GLY A 709 12.52 -5.81 -27.78
CA GLY A 709 12.62 -5.25 -29.12
C GLY A 709 13.62 -4.09 -29.19
N ILE A 710 13.61 -3.19 -28.19
CA ILE A 710 14.62 -2.12 -28.08
C ILE A 710 16.03 -2.70 -27.92
N ARG A 711 16.19 -3.71 -27.06
CA ARG A 711 17.51 -4.31 -26.84
C ARG A 711 18.02 -5.01 -28.11
N LEU A 712 17.15 -5.68 -28.85
CA LEU A 712 17.46 -6.27 -30.15
C LEU A 712 17.81 -5.18 -31.18
N TYR A 713 17.09 -4.07 -31.22
CA TYR A 713 17.44 -2.93 -32.05
C TYR A 713 18.88 -2.43 -31.76
N ASN A 714 19.23 -2.22 -30.49
CA ASN A 714 20.58 -1.77 -30.11
C ASN A 714 21.65 -2.77 -30.59
N ILE A 715 21.40 -4.06 -30.38
CA ILE A 715 22.26 -5.17 -30.83
C ILE A 715 22.51 -5.17 -32.35
N TYR A 716 21.46 -5.01 -33.17
CA TYR A 716 21.59 -5.07 -34.63
C TYR A 716 21.99 -3.74 -35.27
N SER A 717 21.88 -2.61 -34.54
CA SER A 717 22.24 -1.28 -35.03
C SER A 717 23.68 -0.88 -34.68
N ASP A 718 24.29 -1.50 -33.66
CA ASP A 718 25.67 -1.26 -33.27
C ASP A 718 26.62 -2.30 -33.91
N LYS A 719 27.65 -1.80 -34.61
CA LYS A 719 28.69 -2.63 -35.23
C LYS A 719 29.60 -3.32 -34.20
N TYR A 720 29.56 -2.91 -32.94
CA TYR A 720 30.40 -3.43 -31.86
C TYR A 720 29.66 -4.39 -30.91
N GLU A 721 28.32 -4.36 -30.87
CA GLU A 721 27.51 -5.23 -30.01
C GLU A 721 26.99 -6.50 -30.70
N GLY A 722 27.13 -6.67 -32.03
CA GLY A 722 26.54 -7.82 -32.74
C GLY A 722 26.74 -7.88 -34.26
N PRO A 723 26.10 -8.84 -34.96
CA PRO A 723 26.02 -8.82 -36.41
C PRO A 723 25.15 -7.63 -36.84
N TYR A 724 25.78 -6.59 -37.37
CA TYR A 724 25.09 -5.40 -37.86
C TYR A 724 24.05 -5.76 -38.94
N ASP A 725 22.77 -5.46 -38.68
CA ASP A 725 21.65 -5.59 -39.62
C ASP A 725 20.62 -4.49 -39.33
N GLU A 726 20.81 -3.35 -39.97
CA GLU A 726 19.98 -2.15 -39.77
C GLU A 726 18.51 -2.37 -40.14
N LYS A 727 18.21 -3.18 -41.16
CA LYS A 727 16.82 -3.48 -41.55
C LYS A 727 16.12 -4.33 -40.49
N LEU A 728 16.83 -5.32 -39.95
CA LEU A 728 16.31 -6.14 -38.86
C LEU A 728 16.17 -5.32 -37.57
N ALA A 729 17.10 -4.40 -37.28
CA ALA A 729 17.00 -3.49 -36.14
C ALA A 729 15.69 -2.66 -36.21
N ILE A 730 15.42 -2.02 -37.35
CA ILE A 730 14.21 -1.19 -37.53
C ILE A 730 12.93 -2.04 -37.48
N LYS A 731 12.98 -3.30 -37.91
CA LYS A 731 11.85 -4.23 -37.77
C LYS A 731 11.43 -4.40 -36.30
N TYR A 732 12.37 -4.48 -35.36
CA TYR A 732 12.04 -4.58 -33.93
C TYR A 732 11.44 -3.28 -33.39
N LEU A 733 11.92 -2.11 -33.83
CA LEU A 733 11.30 -0.83 -33.49
C LEU A 733 9.85 -0.74 -33.99
N ARG A 734 9.57 -1.17 -35.23
CA ARG A 734 8.20 -1.25 -35.78
C ARG A 734 7.29 -2.18 -34.96
N ARG A 735 7.82 -3.26 -34.39
CA ARG A 735 7.06 -4.14 -33.49
C ARG A 735 6.75 -3.44 -32.16
N GLY A 736 7.75 -2.82 -31.53
CA GLY A 736 7.55 -2.04 -30.30
C GLY A 736 6.54 -0.91 -30.50
N ALA A 737 6.59 -0.20 -31.64
CA ALA A 737 5.63 0.85 -31.97
C ALA A 737 4.19 0.34 -32.16
N LYS A 738 4.00 -0.90 -32.66
CA LYS A 738 2.68 -1.55 -32.70
C LYS A 738 2.13 -1.89 -31.32
N LEU A 739 3.01 -2.06 -30.33
CA LEU A 739 2.66 -2.28 -28.92
C LEU A 739 2.55 -0.97 -28.13
N GLU A 740 2.52 0.18 -28.81
CA GLU A 740 2.46 1.52 -28.22
C GLU A 740 3.61 1.86 -27.26
N HIS A 741 4.76 1.19 -27.42
CA HIS A 741 5.92 1.41 -26.57
C HIS A 741 6.64 2.73 -26.91
N GLN A 742 6.57 3.70 -26.00
CA GLN A 742 7.07 5.06 -26.23
C GLN A 742 8.54 5.13 -26.67
N PRO A 743 9.51 4.46 -26.01
CA PRO A 743 10.91 4.46 -26.49
C PRO A 743 11.07 3.92 -27.92
N ALA A 744 10.24 2.94 -28.31
CA ALA A 744 10.29 2.37 -29.66
C ALA A 744 9.68 3.31 -30.69
N ILE A 745 8.54 3.93 -30.39
CA ILE A 745 7.89 4.93 -31.23
C ILE A 745 8.83 6.11 -31.46
N GLN A 746 9.42 6.66 -30.38
CA GLN A 746 10.33 7.79 -30.44
C GLN A 746 11.55 7.48 -31.30
N LYS A 747 12.21 6.34 -31.05
CA LYS A 747 13.38 5.93 -31.83
C LYS A 747 13.05 5.65 -33.29
N LEU A 748 11.91 5.02 -33.55
CA LEU A 748 11.43 4.76 -34.91
C LEU A 748 11.14 6.07 -35.64
N ALA A 749 10.41 7.00 -35.00
CA ALA A 749 10.12 8.31 -35.55
C ALA A 749 11.41 9.03 -35.92
N SER A 750 12.40 9.12 -35.02
CA SER A 750 13.68 9.76 -35.33
C SER A 750 14.39 9.17 -36.55
N ILE A 751 14.27 7.86 -36.81
CA ILE A 751 14.90 7.20 -37.97
C ILE A 751 14.09 7.45 -39.25
N LEU A 752 12.76 7.23 -39.21
CA LEU A 752 11.88 7.37 -40.38
C LEU A 752 11.80 8.83 -40.84
N CYS A 753 11.93 9.76 -39.90
CA CYS A 753 11.87 11.20 -40.12
C CYS A 753 13.22 11.81 -40.55
N ASP A 754 14.31 11.07 -40.55
CA ASP A 754 15.62 11.56 -40.98
C ASP A 754 15.80 11.29 -42.48
N ALA A 755 16.07 12.36 -43.25
CA ALA A 755 16.18 12.27 -44.70
C ALA A 755 17.40 11.46 -45.17
N GLU A 756 18.43 11.36 -44.33
CA GLU A 756 19.71 10.72 -44.64
C GLU A 756 19.74 9.22 -44.25
N LYS A 757 18.69 8.72 -43.59
CA LYS A 757 18.59 7.32 -43.15
C LYS A 757 18.02 6.41 -44.23
N ILE A 758 18.46 5.15 -44.19
CA ILE A 758 18.14 4.10 -45.18
C ILE A 758 16.64 3.78 -45.25
N ASP A 759 15.88 4.02 -44.18
CA ASP A 759 14.44 3.71 -44.07
C ASP A 759 13.58 4.97 -43.91
N ASN A 760 14.00 6.08 -44.52
CA ASN A 760 13.22 7.32 -44.56
C ASN A 760 11.82 7.05 -45.18
N ASN A 761 10.76 7.24 -44.37
CA ASN A 761 9.38 7.11 -44.79
C ASN A 761 8.55 8.19 -44.11
N LEU A 762 8.23 9.24 -44.86
CA LEU A 762 7.58 10.43 -44.36
C LEU A 762 6.18 10.14 -43.76
N SER A 763 5.38 9.31 -44.43
CA SER A 763 4.04 8.96 -43.94
C SER A 763 4.09 8.15 -42.64
N GLU A 764 5.01 7.19 -42.54
CA GLU A 764 5.20 6.38 -41.33
C GLU A 764 5.84 7.20 -40.19
N CYS A 765 6.72 8.15 -40.51
CA CYS A 765 7.26 9.15 -39.60
C CYS A 765 6.14 9.95 -38.92
N ILE A 766 5.27 10.60 -39.70
CA ILE A 766 4.15 11.39 -39.15
C ILE A 766 3.21 10.53 -38.30
N ALA A 767 2.90 9.31 -38.74
CA ALA A 767 2.03 8.39 -38.01
C ALA A 767 2.63 7.89 -36.68
N ASN A 768 3.95 7.94 -36.49
CA ASN A 768 4.59 7.63 -35.21
C ASN A 768 4.77 8.88 -34.36
N LEU A 769 5.05 10.05 -34.96
CA LEU A 769 5.09 11.33 -34.24
C LEU A 769 3.78 11.61 -33.50
N SER A 770 2.63 11.32 -34.14
CA SER A 770 1.30 11.50 -33.54
C SER A 770 1.03 10.59 -32.33
N LYS A 771 1.85 9.55 -32.11
CA LYS A 771 1.71 8.59 -31.01
C LYS A 771 2.65 8.87 -29.84
N ILE A 772 3.55 9.83 -29.98
CA ILE A 772 4.49 10.18 -28.90
C ILE A 772 3.72 10.95 -27.82
N ASP A 773 3.79 10.49 -26.58
CA ASP A 773 3.23 11.23 -25.44
C ASP A 773 4.16 12.41 -25.09
N THR A 774 3.71 13.63 -25.37
CA THR A 774 4.49 14.85 -25.15
C THR A 774 4.32 15.45 -23.75
N LYS A 775 3.61 14.77 -22.83
CA LYS A 775 3.53 15.22 -21.42
C LYS A 775 4.88 15.12 -20.70
N ASP A 776 5.71 14.19 -21.14
CA ASP A 776 7.10 14.06 -20.68
C ASP A 776 8.02 15.02 -21.46
N LYS A 777 8.89 15.73 -20.72
CA LYS A 777 9.74 16.79 -21.26
C LYS A 777 10.79 16.28 -22.25
N ASP A 778 11.28 15.07 -22.09
CA ASP A 778 12.28 14.51 -23.00
C ASP A 778 11.64 14.01 -24.30
N SER A 779 10.47 13.39 -24.19
CA SER A 779 9.62 13.01 -25.32
C SER A 779 9.19 14.23 -26.14
N PHE A 780 8.85 15.31 -25.46
CA PHE A 780 8.56 16.61 -26.06
C PHE A 780 9.73 17.17 -26.88
N LYS A 781 10.95 17.18 -26.31
CA LYS A 781 12.15 17.65 -27.01
C LYS A 781 12.47 16.83 -28.26
N ILE A 782 12.17 15.53 -28.26
CA ILE A 782 12.36 14.66 -29.44
C ILE A 782 11.45 15.13 -30.57
N VAL A 783 10.15 15.35 -30.30
CA VAL A 783 9.20 15.86 -31.31
C VAL A 783 9.63 17.23 -31.81
N GLN A 784 10.05 18.13 -30.91
CA GLN A 784 10.55 19.46 -31.26
C GLN A 784 11.78 19.37 -32.17
N SER A 785 12.77 18.53 -31.84
CA SER A 785 13.99 18.36 -32.62
C SER A 785 13.71 17.79 -34.02
N ILE A 786 12.80 16.82 -34.12
CA ILE A 786 12.40 16.26 -35.42
C ILE A 786 11.73 17.35 -36.27
N ALA A 787 10.80 18.10 -35.68
CA ALA A 787 10.12 19.18 -36.37
C ALA A 787 11.06 20.28 -36.86
N ASP A 788 12.01 20.72 -36.02
CA ASP A 788 13.03 21.70 -36.39
C ASP A 788 13.91 21.19 -37.55
N SER A 789 14.22 19.89 -37.59
CA SER A 789 14.95 19.28 -38.71
C SER A 789 14.14 19.33 -40.01
N PHE A 790 12.84 19.03 -39.97
CA PHE A 790 11.95 19.18 -41.13
C PHE A 790 11.89 20.60 -41.65
N PHE A 791 11.79 21.57 -40.75
CA PHE A 791 11.75 22.99 -41.06
C PHE A 791 13.06 23.56 -41.59
N SER A 792 14.17 22.88 -41.33
CA SER A 792 15.49 23.23 -41.84
C SER A 792 15.84 22.50 -43.16
N SER A 793 14.93 21.67 -43.69
CA SER A 793 15.12 20.92 -44.93
C SER A 793 14.81 21.79 -46.16
N ASP A 794 15.60 21.67 -47.23
CA ASP A 794 15.30 22.33 -48.52
C ASP A 794 14.16 21.65 -49.31
N ASN A 795 13.58 20.56 -48.78
CA ASN A 795 12.53 19.80 -49.45
C ASN A 795 11.14 20.36 -49.10
N VAL A 796 10.53 21.03 -50.08
CA VAL A 796 9.19 21.66 -49.97
C VAL A 796 8.10 20.68 -49.52
N GLU A 797 8.11 19.44 -50.01
CA GLU A 797 7.12 18.41 -49.65
C GLU A 797 7.22 18.04 -48.16
N ARG A 798 8.44 17.95 -47.64
CA ARG A 798 8.72 17.67 -46.23
C ARG A 798 8.27 18.81 -45.31
N ILE A 799 8.52 20.06 -45.73
CA ILE A 799 8.04 21.26 -45.03
C ILE A 799 6.50 21.28 -44.98
N GLU A 800 5.83 21.08 -46.11
CA GLU A 800 4.36 21.11 -46.18
C GLU A 800 3.72 19.96 -45.39
N THR A 801 4.33 18.79 -45.39
CA THR A 801 3.84 17.65 -44.61
C THR A 801 3.93 17.90 -43.11
N ILE A 802 5.06 18.45 -42.62
CA ILE A 802 5.20 18.74 -41.19
C ILE A 802 4.29 19.91 -40.76
N LYS A 803 4.09 20.91 -41.63
CA LYS A 803 3.11 21.99 -41.39
C LYS A 803 1.72 21.42 -41.17
N ASN A 804 1.26 20.56 -42.08
CA ASN A 804 -0.04 19.90 -42.01
C ASN A 804 -0.20 19.04 -40.75
N TYR A 805 0.85 18.34 -40.32
CA TYR A 805 0.83 17.59 -39.06
C TYR A 805 0.56 18.51 -37.87
N PHE A 806 1.28 19.62 -37.74
CA PHE A 806 1.09 20.51 -36.60
C PHE A 806 -0.23 21.29 -36.64
N SER A 807 -0.70 21.70 -37.82
CA SER A 807 -2.00 22.37 -37.95
C SER A 807 -3.19 21.45 -37.65
N THR A 808 -3.03 20.12 -37.79
CA THR A 808 -4.11 19.15 -37.52
C THR A 808 -4.06 18.45 -36.16
N SER A 809 -2.88 18.29 -35.55
CA SER A 809 -2.71 17.42 -34.36
C SER A 809 -2.31 18.11 -33.06
N HIS A 810 -1.75 19.33 -33.11
CA HIS A 810 -1.16 19.99 -31.93
C HIS A 810 -1.36 21.52 -31.88
N ALA A 811 -2.15 22.11 -32.79
CA ALA A 811 -2.38 23.55 -32.79
C ALA A 811 -3.27 23.97 -31.60
N ILE A 812 -2.66 24.59 -30.59
CA ILE A 812 -3.35 25.74 -29.99
C ILE A 812 -3.47 26.74 -31.13
N ASP A 813 -4.69 27.15 -31.45
CA ASP A 813 -4.92 28.23 -32.39
C ASP A 813 -4.07 29.43 -31.93
N SER A 814 -3.08 29.80 -32.75
CA SER A 814 -2.13 30.86 -32.44
C SER A 814 -2.80 32.19 -32.06
N GLY A 815 -4.06 32.40 -32.45
CA GLY A 815 -4.88 33.53 -32.05
C GLY A 815 -5.25 33.57 -30.55
N GLN A 816 -5.12 32.45 -29.83
CA GLN A 816 -5.37 32.38 -28.37
C GLN A 816 -4.09 32.51 -27.53
N LEU A 817 -2.90 32.45 -28.15
CA LEU A 817 -1.63 32.55 -27.45
C LEU A 817 -1.21 34.00 -27.26
N THR A 818 -0.66 34.32 -26.09
CA THR A 818 -0.03 35.62 -25.84
C THR A 818 1.48 35.47 -25.88
N ILE A 819 2.13 36.21 -26.80
CA ILE A 819 3.58 36.30 -26.87
C ILE A 819 4.03 37.45 -25.96
N LYS A 820 4.65 37.12 -24.83
CA LYS A 820 5.24 38.13 -23.94
C LYS A 820 6.68 38.39 -24.35
N LYS A 821 6.94 39.55 -24.95
CA LYS A 821 8.31 40.03 -25.14
C LYS A 821 8.95 40.27 -23.76
N ASN A 822 10.08 39.62 -23.51
CA ASN A 822 10.82 39.73 -22.26
C ASN A 822 11.95 40.76 -22.38
N SER A 823 12.73 40.73 -23.47
CA SER A 823 13.80 41.69 -23.74
C SER A 823 14.29 41.58 -25.19
N HIS A 824 15.07 42.56 -25.65
CA HIS A 824 15.75 42.53 -26.95
C HIS A 824 17.03 43.38 -26.88
N GLY A 825 17.97 43.11 -27.78
CA GLY A 825 19.16 43.94 -27.91
C GLY A 825 20.20 43.38 -28.87
N ILE A 826 21.27 44.15 -29.06
CA ILE A 826 22.48 43.71 -29.75
C ILE A 826 23.32 42.96 -28.73
N TYR A 827 23.73 41.74 -29.07
CA TYR A 827 24.67 40.98 -28.26
C TYR A 827 25.94 40.70 -29.07
N ARG A 828 27.07 40.78 -28.37
CA ARG A 828 28.39 40.54 -28.93
C ARG A 828 28.69 39.04 -28.89
N TRP A 829 28.77 38.40 -30.05
CA TRP A 829 29.15 37.00 -30.16
C TRP A 829 30.68 36.89 -30.15
N GLY A 830 31.23 36.14 -29.20
CA GLY A 830 32.61 35.71 -29.20
C GLY A 830 32.63 34.19 -29.15
N GLN A 831 33.37 33.54 -30.06
CA GLN A 831 33.66 32.12 -29.93
C GLN A 831 34.53 31.91 -28.69
N TYR A 832 33.92 31.69 -27.54
CA TYR A 832 34.57 30.92 -26.49
C TYR A 832 34.22 29.47 -26.79
N SER A 833 35.07 28.81 -27.57
CA SER A 833 35.15 27.37 -27.46
C SER A 833 35.39 27.07 -25.98
N LYS A 834 34.55 26.21 -25.40
CA LYS A 834 35.05 25.28 -24.38
C LYS A 834 36.43 24.84 -24.86
N TYR A 835 37.47 24.92 -24.04
CA TYR A 835 38.20 23.74 -23.59
C TYR A 835 39.40 24.14 -22.72
N ASP A 836 39.68 23.22 -21.81
CA ASP A 836 40.93 22.93 -21.12
C ASP A 836 42.03 24.00 -21.06
N ILE A 837 42.37 24.27 -19.81
CA ILE A 837 43.55 24.96 -19.32
C ILE A 837 44.78 24.21 -19.87
N GLU A 838 45.59 24.82 -20.75
CA GLU A 838 47.07 24.66 -20.75
C GLU A 838 47.88 25.37 -21.87
N LYS A 839 47.29 26.12 -22.83
CA LYS A 839 48.10 26.96 -23.74
C LYS A 839 47.48 28.34 -24.01
N PRO A 840 48.30 29.42 -24.09
CA PRO A 840 47.83 30.71 -24.57
C PRO A 840 47.65 30.63 -26.09
N VAL A 841 46.41 30.80 -26.56
CA VAL A 841 46.06 30.88 -27.98
C VAL A 841 45.69 32.35 -28.29
N GLU A 842 46.25 32.91 -29.35
CA GLU A 842 45.83 34.21 -29.88
C GLU A 842 44.35 34.15 -30.31
N VAL A 843 43.54 35.04 -29.74
CA VAL A 843 42.11 35.18 -30.04
C VAL A 843 41.96 35.81 -31.44
N PRO A 844 41.23 35.19 -32.39
CA PRO A 844 40.90 35.86 -33.65
C PRO A 844 40.01 37.07 -33.40
N ALA A 845 40.41 38.21 -33.97
CA ALA A 845 39.67 39.45 -33.97
C ALA A 845 38.56 39.43 -35.04
N GLU A 846 37.49 38.66 -34.82
CA GLU A 846 36.23 38.87 -35.52
C GLU A 846 35.09 38.82 -34.51
N VAL A 847 34.60 40.00 -34.16
CA VAL A 847 33.45 40.16 -33.28
C VAL A 847 32.22 40.17 -34.16
N GLN A 848 31.44 39.09 -34.11
CA GLN A 848 30.15 39.09 -34.81
C GLN A 848 29.07 39.61 -33.88
N TYR A 849 28.30 40.59 -34.32
CA TYR A 849 27.15 41.08 -33.58
C TYR A 849 25.90 40.29 -34.00
N GLY A 850 25.20 39.74 -33.02
CA GLY A 850 23.92 39.09 -33.21
C GLY A 850 22.82 39.88 -32.52
N TYR A 851 21.69 40.07 -33.19
CA TYR A 851 20.53 40.65 -32.54
C TYR A 851 19.73 39.52 -31.92
N TYR A 852 19.28 39.74 -30.68
CA TYR A 852 18.44 38.77 -30.00
C TYR A 852 17.10 39.39 -29.61
N LEU A 853 16.07 38.55 -29.67
CA LEU A 853 14.75 38.78 -29.11
C LEU A 853 14.49 37.65 -28.10
N LYS A 854 14.25 38.02 -26.84
CA LYS A 854 13.77 37.09 -25.82
C LYS A 854 12.27 37.27 -25.64
N PHE A 855 11.51 36.19 -25.75
CA PHE A 855 10.06 36.17 -25.52
C PHE A 855 9.64 34.88 -24.84
N GLY A 856 8.51 34.91 -24.14
CA GLY A 856 7.85 33.73 -23.61
C GLY A 856 6.48 33.56 -24.26
N LEU A 857 6.07 32.31 -24.45
CA LEU A 857 4.73 31.97 -24.92
C LEU A 857 3.82 31.65 -23.73
N ARG A 858 2.59 32.16 -23.72
CA ARG A 858 1.61 31.89 -22.67
C ARG A 858 0.27 31.50 -23.28
N SER A 859 -0.34 30.43 -22.75
CA SER A 859 -1.73 30.08 -22.99
C SER A 859 -2.63 30.65 -21.88
N PRO A 860 -3.86 31.12 -22.20
CA PRO A 860 -4.86 31.51 -21.20
C PRO A 860 -5.46 30.34 -20.43
N VAL A 861 -5.25 29.09 -20.86
CA VAL A 861 -5.74 27.87 -20.19
C VAL A 861 -4.57 27.15 -19.51
N GLU A 862 -4.70 26.88 -18.21
CA GLU A 862 -3.61 26.32 -17.38
C GLU A 862 -3.23 24.88 -17.74
N GLU A 863 -4.16 24.11 -18.35
CA GLU A 863 -3.94 22.75 -18.85
C GLU A 863 -3.04 22.65 -20.10
N ASP A 864 -2.69 23.78 -20.74
CA ASP A 864 -1.96 23.83 -22.02
C ASP A 864 -0.44 24.02 -21.92
N ALA A 865 0.13 24.04 -20.71
CA ALA A 865 1.53 24.39 -20.45
C ALA A 865 2.60 23.41 -21.02
N SER A 866 2.21 22.44 -21.85
CA SER A 866 3.08 21.40 -22.43
C SER A 866 2.83 21.18 -23.94
N LYS A 867 2.27 22.17 -24.64
CA LYS A 867 2.00 22.12 -26.08
C LYS A 867 3.12 22.74 -26.92
N LEU A 868 3.32 22.21 -28.13
CA LEU A 868 4.24 22.70 -29.16
C LEU A 868 3.54 23.72 -30.07
N VAL A 869 4.20 24.83 -30.35
CA VAL A 869 3.72 25.94 -31.17
C VAL A 869 4.72 26.15 -32.31
N PRO A 870 4.42 25.68 -33.54
CA PRO A 870 5.23 26.01 -34.70
C PRO A 870 4.96 27.45 -35.12
N VAL A 871 6.02 28.18 -35.44
CA VAL A 871 5.93 29.55 -35.95
C VAL A 871 6.93 29.75 -37.08
N LYS A 872 6.64 30.71 -37.94
CA LYS A 872 7.56 31.21 -38.95
C LYS A 872 8.17 32.52 -38.46
N VAL A 873 9.49 32.56 -38.38
CA VAL A 873 10.26 33.75 -38.05
C VAL A 873 10.73 34.37 -39.36
N ARG A 874 10.29 35.59 -39.65
CA ARG A 874 10.66 36.36 -40.84
C ARG A 874 11.45 37.60 -40.46
N TRP A 875 12.55 37.84 -41.16
CA TRP A 875 13.32 39.07 -41.08
C TRP A 875 13.16 39.86 -42.37
N SER A 876 12.92 41.16 -42.24
CA SER A 876 12.78 42.08 -43.38
C SER A 876 13.62 43.33 -43.15
N TYR A 877 14.23 43.86 -44.21
CA TYR A 877 14.81 45.20 -44.23
C TYR A 877 13.73 46.19 -44.69
N ILE A 878 13.62 47.33 -44.03
CA ILE A 878 12.64 48.38 -44.34
C ILE A 878 13.36 49.53 -45.04
N GLU A 879 13.11 49.69 -46.33
CA GLU A 879 13.70 50.72 -47.18
C GLU A 879 12.57 51.53 -47.85
N ASP A 880 12.57 52.85 -47.70
CA ASP A 880 11.54 53.75 -48.27
C ASP A 880 10.09 53.30 -47.99
N GLU A 881 9.83 52.85 -46.76
CA GLU A 881 8.55 52.29 -46.30
C GLU A 881 8.12 50.97 -46.96
N ALA A 882 8.94 50.40 -47.86
CA ALA A 882 8.75 49.07 -48.43
C ALA A 882 9.55 48.00 -47.66
N GLU A 883 8.90 46.88 -47.33
CA GLU A 883 9.57 45.75 -46.68
C GLU A 883 10.18 44.80 -47.71
N LYS A 884 11.50 44.57 -47.60
CA LYS A 884 12.24 43.57 -48.37
C LYS A 884 12.55 42.37 -47.47
N PRO A 885 11.91 41.22 -47.64
CA PRO A 885 12.19 40.03 -46.83
C PRO A 885 13.63 39.57 -47.09
N LEU A 886 14.40 39.40 -46.02
CA LEU A 886 15.79 38.93 -46.06
C LEU A 886 15.84 37.41 -45.98
N PHE A 887 15.15 36.83 -45.00
CA PHE A 887 14.99 35.39 -44.87
C PHE A 887 13.80 35.04 -43.99
N SER A 888 13.32 33.81 -44.10
CA SER A 888 12.36 33.23 -43.18
C SER A 888 12.77 31.82 -42.79
N SER A 889 12.55 31.46 -41.53
CA SER A 889 12.78 30.10 -41.02
C SER A 889 11.61 29.69 -40.14
N TYR A 890 11.31 28.38 -40.09
CA TYR A 890 10.29 27.86 -39.20
C TYR A 890 10.95 27.28 -37.95
N LYS A 891 10.28 27.40 -36.80
CA LYS A 891 10.73 26.93 -35.49
C LYS A 891 9.56 26.42 -34.67
N VAL A 892 9.81 25.49 -33.75
CA VAL A 892 8.80 25.00 -32.81
C VAL A 892 9.14 25.40 -31.37
N TYR A 893 8.15 25.89 -30.62
CA TYR A 893 8.30 26.38 -29.24
C TYR A 893 7.32 25.73 -28.26
N GLU A 894 7.73 25.49 -27.02
CA GLU A 894 6.91 25.06 -25.87
C GLU A 894 6.16 26.23 -25.23
N VAL A 895 4.89 26.04 -24.92
CA VAL A 895 4.11 26.99 -24.10
C VAL A 895 4.68 27.06 -22.67
N GLY A 896 4.81 28.26 -22.10
CA GLY A 896 5.29 28.47 -20.73
C GLY A 896 6.81 28.61 -20.60
N ALA A 897 7.57 28.34 -21.66
CA ALA A 897 9.02 28.51 -21.68
C ALA A 897 9.46 29.88 -22.24
N ASP A 898 10.62 30.33 -21.77
CA ASP A 898 11.30 31.55 -22.22
C ASP A 898 12.28 31.22 -23.35
N TYR A 899 12.04 31.76 -24.54
CA TYR A 899 12.89 31.57 -25.72
C TYR A 899 13.76 32.79 -26.00
N ARG A 900 15.00 32.53 -26.41
CA ARG A 900 15.90 33.53 -26.98
C ARG A 900 16.14 33.20 -28.44
N LEU A 901 15.47 33.92 -29.33
CA LEU A 901 15.83 33.96 -30.74
C LEU A 901 17.04 34.85 -30.91
N SER A 902 18.10 34.32 -31.51
CA SER A 902 19.27 35.12 -31.88
C SER A 902 19.52 34.91 -33.37
N TYR A 903 19.65 36.01 -34.10
CA TYR A 903 20.08 35.98 -35.49
C TYR A 903 21.41 36.71 -35.63
N LEU A 904 22.36 36.06 -36.30
CA LEU A 904 23.64 36.64 -36.62
C LEU A 904 23.43 37.58 -37.81
N LEU A 905 23.57 38.88 -37.59
CA LEU A 905 23.31 39.85 -38.65
C LEU A 905 24.48 40.04 -39.62
N LEU A 906 25.61 39.34 -39.44
CA LEU A 906 26.83 39.63 -40.19
C LEU A 906 27.54 38.38 -40.73
N LYS A 907 27.66 38.30 -42.06
CA LYS A 907 28.96 38.55 -42.71
C LYS A 907 29.00 40.04 -43.11
N GLU A 908 30.14 40.70 -42.96
CA GLU A 908 30.32 42.16 -43.10
C GLU A 908 29.85 42.74 -44.45
N GLU A 909 29.74 41.89 -45.47
CA GLU A 909 29.39 42.25 -46.85
C GLU A 909 27.87 42.34 -47.11
N GLU A 910 27.01 41.95 -46.16
CA GLU A 910 25.56 41.74 -46.38
C GLU A 910 24.63 42.69 -45.60
N THR A 911 25.16 43.64 -44.82
CA THR A 911 24.34 44.48 -43.92
C THR A 911 24.38 45.97 -44.31
N VAL A 912 23.20 46.57 -44.46
CA VAL A 912 23.05 48.02 -44.68
C VAL A 912 22.50 48.66 -43.40
N SER A 913 23.08 49.78 -42.96
CA SER A 913 22.53 50.59 -41.87
C SER A 913 21.08 50.97 -42.18
N GLY A 914 20.16 50.75 -41.24
CA GLY A 914 18.76 51.05 -41.46
C GLY A 914 17.78 50.31 -40.55
N LYS A 915 16.50 50.37 -40.91
CA LYS A 915 15.42 49.76 -40.14
C LYS A 915 15.21 48.31 -40.58
N TYR A 916 15.07 47.42 -39.61
CA TYR A 916 14.79 46.01 -39.82
C TYR A 916 13.56 45.61 -38.99
N ALA A 917 12.77 44.69 -39.52
CA ALA A 917 11.65 44.07 -38.82
C ALA A 917 11.95 42.58 -38.58
N LEU A 918 11.70 42.15 -37.35
CA LEU A 918 11.60 40.74 -36.97
C LEU A 918 10.13 40.43 -36.71
N GLU A 919 9.60 39.47 -37.43
CA GLU A 919 8.22 39.04 -37.35
C GLU A 919 8.14 37.57 -36.95
N ILE A 920 7.28 37.27 -35.99
CA ILE A 920 6.86 35.91 -35.67
C ILE A 920 5.45 35.77 -36.22
N LEU A 921 5.29 34.83 -37.14
CA LEU A 921 4.05 34.52 -37.84
C LEU A 921 3.61 33.09 -37.46
N ASN A 922 2.32 32.79 -37.53
CA ASN A 922 1.86 31.40 -37.48
C ASN A 922 2.15 30.67 -38.81
N LEU A 923 1.69 29.42 -38.94
CA LEU A 923 1.91 28.63 -40.14
C LEU A 923 1.07 29.11 -41.34
N GLU A 924 0.01 29.88 -41.08
CA GLU A 924 -0.90 30.52 -42.03
C GLU A 924 -0.43 31.94 -42.45
N ASP A 925 0.80 32.34 -42.08
CA ASP A 925 1.38 33.66 -42.34
C ASP A 925 0.65 34.85 -41.66
N GLU A 926 -0.15 34.61 -40.62
CA GLU A 926 -0.70 35.65 -39.77
C GLU A 926 0.32 36.16 -38.76
N LEU A 927 0.36 37.49 -38.56
CA LEU A 927 1.34 38.15 -37.72
C LEU A 927 1.01 38.02 -36.22
N LEU A 928 1.88 37.35 -35.47
CA LEU A 928 1.74 37.18 -34.01
C LEU A 928 2.54 38.21 -33.21
N LEU A 929 3.75 38.54 -33.66
CA LEU A 929 4.59 39.58 -33.03
C LEU A 929 5.44 40.25 -34.10
N ARG A 930 5.51 41.59 -34.07
CA ARG A 930 6.43 42.37 -34.90
C ARG A 930 7.31 43.25 -34.02
N GLN A 931 8.60 43.21 -34.25
CA GLN A 931 9.57 44.08 -33.61
C GLN A 931 10.41 44.79 -34.67
N VAL A 932 10.35 46.12 -34.68
CA VAL A 932 11.21 46.95 -35.52
C VAL A 932 12.40 47.44 -34.69
N PHE A 933 13.57 47.44 -35.29
CA PHE A 933 14.80 47.96 -34.69
C PHE A 933 15.61 48.69 -35.76
N TYR A 934 16.41 49.65 -35.31
CA TYR A 934 17.35 50.37 -36.15
C TYR A 934 18.73 49.77 -35.90
N ILE A 935 19.41 49.40 -36.98
CA ILE A 935 20.80 48.93 -36.98
C ILE A 935 21.62 50.08 -37.52
N ASP A 936 22.50 50.63 -36.68
CA ASP A 936 23.42 51.70 -37.07
C ASP A 936 24.59 51.15 -37.88
#